data_AF-A0A9Q0D7B7-F1
#
_entry.id   AF-A0A9Q0D7B7-F1
#
_cell.length_a   1.000
_cell.length_b   1.000
_cell.length_c   1.000
_cell.angle_alpha   90.00
_cell.angle_beta   90.00
_cell.angle_gamma   90.00
#
_symmetry.space_group_name_H-M   'P 1'
#
loop_
_entity.id
_entity.type
_entity.pdbx_description
1 polymer ?
#
loop_
_entity_poly.entity_id
_entity_poly.type
_entity_poly.pdbx_seq_one_letter_code
_entity_poly.pdbx_strand_id
1 'polypeptide(L)'
;MSELQLKEVREVVRKARASSAPGPSGTSYKVYKYCPKLLLRLWYILRVFWRRGRIPDQWRVAEGVWIPKEENSTQLDQFRIISLLCVEAKVFFSAVSKRLCTYLAENNYIDTSVQKGGISGMPGCLEHTGVVTQLIREARENKGNLSVLWLDLENAFGSIPHKLVQFTLTKHHVPSRCRDLIADYYSNFRMRVSSGEITSSWHNVEIGIITGCTISVTLFSLAMNMLTKSAEPECRGPRTNSGQRQPPIRAFMDDLTVMTESVPGCRWILKGLEELVEWARMRFKPAKSRSMVLRKGKVVDKFRFNIADTAIPSISEKPVKSLGKVFDCSLRDTTSIQSTCTELDGWLKSVDKSGLPGKFKAWVYQHGILPRILWPLLVYAVPISTVETLERRLNISFPATGCQKLIEVDDERKLRTFYEKRMATEVPADPLGDEWKGYMVRISGGNDKQGFPMKQGVLTHGRVRLLLSKGHSCYRPRRTGERKRKSVRGCIVDANLSVLNLVIVKKGEKDIPGLTDSTVPRRLGPKRASKIRKLFNLSKEDDVRQFVVRRPVTKEGKKPRSKAPKIQRLVTPHVLQHKRRRIALKRRRTLKNKEEAAEYAKLLAKRIKEAKDKRQEQIAKRRRLSSLRASKSESSQK
;
A
#
# COMPACT_ATOMS: atom_id res chain seq x y z
N MET A 1 25.87 13.72 29.46
CA MET A 1 24.55 13.93 28.81
C MET A 1 23.72 14.89 29.64
N SER A 2 23.10 15.90 29.02
CA SER A 2 22.24 16.92 29.65
C SER A 2 20.80 16.44 29.84
N GLU A 3 19.90 17.27 30.41
CA GLU A 3 18.47 16.94 30.54
C GLU A 3 17.75 16.80 29.19
N LEU A 4 16.67 16.03 29.15
CA LEU A 4 15.83 15.83 27.96
C LEU A 4 15.17 17.14 27.50
N GLN A 5 15.34 17.48 26.22
CA GLN A 5 14.70 18.64 25.62
C GLN A 5 13.28 18.31 25.13
N LEU A 6 12.37 19.28 25.21
CA LEU A 6 10.99 19.09 24.75
C LEU A 6 10.92 18.75 23.26
N LYS A 7 11.86 19.29 22.45
CA LYS A 7 11.97 19.01 21.01
C LYS A 7 12.20 17.51 20.75
N GLU A 8 13.07 16.87 21.53
CA GLU A 8 13.37 15.44 21.39
C GLU A 8 12.14 14.58 21.71
N VAL A 9 11.46 14.89 22.82
CA VAL A 9 10.24 14.19 23.24
C VAL A 9 9.12 14.33 22.20
N ARG A 10 8.93 15.54 21.65
CA ARG A 10 7.97 15.79 20.55
C ARG A 10 8.32 14.98 19.30
N GLU A 11 9.60 14.89 18.95
CA GLU A 11 10.04 14.14 17.77
C GLU A 11 9.75 12.64 17.91
N VAL A 12 10.03 12.07 19.10
CA VAL A 12 9.74 10.66 19.42
C VAL A 12 8.23 10.39 19.30
N VAL A 13 7.39 11.19 19.95
CA VAL A 13 5.93 11.02 19.91
C VAL A 13 5.38 11.21 18.50
N ARG A 14 5.94 12.14 17.72
CA ARG A 14 5.54 12.35 16.32
C ARG A 14 5.85 11.12 15.48
N LYS A 15 7.04 10.52 15.61
CA LYS A 15 7.49 9.31 14.88
C LYS A 15 6.75 8.04 15.30
N ALA A 16 6.34 7.93 16.55
CA ALA A 16 5.66 6.74 17.07
C ALA A 16 4.35 6.42 16.31
N ARG A 17 4.00 5.14 16.18
CA ARG A 17 2.74 4.73 15.52
C ARG A 17 1.55 4.96 16.45
N ALA A 18 0.56 5.73 16.00
CA ALA A 18 -0.63 6.05 16.79
C ALA A 18 -1.52 4.83 17.10
N SER A 19 -1.43 3.77 16.28
CA SER A 19 -2.13 2.49 16.46
C SER A 19 -1.38 1.47 17.31
N SER A 20 -0.18 1.80 17.82
CA SER A 20 0.56 0.88 18.70
C SER A 20 -0.26 0.57 19.96
N ALA A 21 -0.29 -0.71 20.33
CA ALA A 21 -0.95 -1.15 21.56
C ALA A 21 -0.25 -0.53 22.80
N PRO A 22 -1.05 -0.10 23.81
CA PRO A 22 -0.52 0.36 25.08
C PRO A 22 0.01 -0.81 25.92
N GLY A 23 0.83 -0.50 26.92
CA GLY A 23 1.21 -1.45 27.98
C GLY A 23 0.22 -1.46 29.15
N PRO A 24 0.64 -1.95 30.33
CA PRO A 24 -0.20 -2.05 31.53
C PRO A 24 -0.92 -0.76 31.94
N SER A 25 -0.36 0.42 31.62
CA SER A 25 -0.98 1.71 31.94
C SER A 25 -2.24 2.03 31.13
N GLY A 26 -2.51 1.31 30.03
CA GLY A 26 -3.62 1.60 29.11
C GLY A 26 -3.45 2.87 28.28
N THR A 27 -2.50 3.75 28.62
CA THR A 27 -2.24 5.00 27.88
C THR A 27 -1.64 4.74 26.50
N SER A 28 -2.27 5.25 25.46
CA SER A 28 -1.78 5.12 24.08
C SER A 28 -1.02 6.36 23.59
N TYR A 29 -0.21 6.21 22.55
CA TYR A 29 0.47 7.33 21.87
C TYR A 29 -0.51 8.39 21.33
N LYS A 30 -1.79 8.06 21.12
CA LYS A 30 -2.81 9.03 20.68
C LYS A 30 -2.95 10.17 21.68
N VAL A 31 -2.91 9.85 22.98
CA VAL A 31 -3.04 10.85 24.05
C VAL A 31 -1.95 11.91 23.90
N TYR A 32 -0.69 11.48 23.79
CA TYR A 32 0.44 12.39 23.66
C TYR A 32 0.55 13.09 22.30
N LYS A 33 0.03 12.48 21.22
CA LYS A 33 -0.01 13.11 19.89
C LYS A 33 -1.07 14.21 19.77
N TYR A 34 -2.24 13.99 20.36
CA TYR A 34 -3.40 14.87 20.20
C TYR A 34 -3.61 15.84 21.38
N CYS A 35 -2.95 15.62 22.52
CA CYS A 35 -3.04 16.49 23.70
C CYS A 35 -1.68 17.13 24.04
N PRO A 36 -1.32 18.27 23.43
CA PRO A 36 -0.02 18.92 23.65
C PRO A 36 0.27 19.30 25.10
N LYS A 37 -0.76 19.68 25.88
CA LYS A 37 -0.62 20.02 27.30
C LYS A 37 -0.18 18.79 28.13
N LEU A 38 -0.73 17.61 27.83
CA LEU A 38 -0.33 16.36 28.50
C LEU A 38 1.09 15.95 28.11
N LEU A 39 1.47 16.14 26.83
CA LEU A 39 2.85 15.93 26.40
C LEU A 39 3.84 16.84 27.12
N LEU A 40 3.48 18.11 27.32
CA LEU A 40 4.30 19.06 28.09
C LEU A 40 4.44 18.61 29.55
N ARG A 41 3.35 18.15 30.17
CA ARG A 41 3.36 17.64 31.55
C ARG A 41 4.20 16.38 31.67
N LEU A 42 4.09 15.45 30.72
CA LEU A 42 4.96 14.27 30.64
C LEU A 42 6.43 14.70 30.57
N TRP A 43 6.78 15.65 29.70
CA TRP A 43 8.16 16.15 29.60
C TRP A 43 8.72 16.68 30.93
N TYR A 44 7.93 17.44 31.70
CA TYR A 44 8.36 17.88 33.03
C TYR A 44 8.66 16.69 33.96
N ILE A 45 7.80 15.67 33.95
CA ILE A 45 7.99 14.45 34.73
C ILE A 45 9.26 13.70 34.29
N LEU A 46 9.51 13.58 32.98
CA LEU A 46 10.72 12.93 32.44
C LEU A 46 12.01 13.61 32.93
N ARG A 47 12.02 14.93 33.07
CA ARG A 47 13.16 15.68 33.61
C ARG A 47 13.40 15.36 35.09
N VAL A 48 12.34 15.20 35.87
CA VAL A 48 12.46 14.82 37.28
C VAL A 48 13.10 13.43 37.41
N PHE A 49 12.68 12.46 36.60
CA PHE A 49 13.30 11.12 36.60
C PHE A 49 14.76 11.17 36.20
N TRP A 50 15.12 11.95 35.18
CA TRP A 50 16.51 12.16 34.78
C TRP A 50 17.36 12.77 35.90
N ARG A 51 16.84 13.78 36.63
CA ARG A 51 17.55 14.43 37.74
C ARG A 51 17.75 13.49 38.92
N ARG A 52 16.71 12.75 39.30
CA ARG A 52 16.72 11.85 40.45
C ARG A 52 17.47 10.55 40.19
N GLY A 53 17.68 10.17 38.93
CA GLY A 53 18.37 8.93 38.58
C GLY A 53 17.53 7.68 38.89
N ARG A 54 16.20 7.81 39.01
CA ARG A 54 15.31 6.71 39.40
C ARG A 54 14.08 6.63 38.49
N ILE A 55 13.78 5.42 38.05
CA ILE A 55 12.65 5.05 37.22
C ILE A 55 11.45 4.63 38.10
N PRO A 56 10.20 4.96 37.71
CA PRO A 56 9.01 4.52 38.44
C PRO A 56 8.83 2.99 38.38
N ASP A 57 8.31 2.40 39.46
CA ASP A 57 7.98 0.97 39.50
C ASP A 57 7.00 0.55 38.41
N GLN A 58 6.08 1.45 38.02
CA GLN A 58 5.11 1.23 36.94
C GLN A 58 5.77 1.04 35.55
N TRP A 59 7.03 1.45 35.39
CA TRP A 59 7.78 1.25 34.15
C TRP A 59 8.57 -0.06 34.13
N ARG A 60 8.76 -0.69 35.30
CA ARG A 60 9.44 -1.98 35.46
C ARG A 60 8.50 -3.18 35.31
N VAL A 61 7.38 -3.00 34.62
CA VAL A 61 6.40 -4.06 34.37
C VAL A 61 6.03 -4.15 32.89
N ALA A 62 5.83 -5.37 32.39
CA ALA A 62 5.37 -5.62 31.02
C ALA A 62 4.30 -6.72 30.93
N GLU A 63 3.40 -6.55 29.97
CA GLU A 63 2.56 -7.66 29.47
C GLU A 63 3.24 -8.36 28.30
N GLY A 64 3.57 -9.63 28.45
CA GLY A 64 4.07 -10.47 27.38
C GLY A 64 2.93 -10.98 26.51
N VAL A 65 3.09 -10.85 25.20
CA VAL A 65 2.18 -11.40 24.19
C VAL A 65 2.94 -12.37 23.30
N TRP A 66 2.39 -13.57 23.13
CA TRP A 66 2.92 -14.57 22.21
C TRP A 66 2.57 -14.21 20.77
N ILE A 67 3.57 -14.19 19.90
CA ILE A 67 3.39 -14.02 18.47
C ILE A 67 3.99 -15.24 17.76
N PRO A 68 3.25 -15.92 16.88
CA PRO A 68 3.77 -17.05 16.12
C PRO A 68 4.86 -16.58 15.16
N LYS A 69 5.96 -17.34 15.08
CA LYS A 69 7.02 -17.11 14.08
C LYS A 69 6.60 -17.63 12.70
N GLU A 70 5.80 -18.68 12.67
CA GLU A 70 5.36 -19.39 11.46
C GLU A 70 3.85 -19.65 11.49
N GLU A 71 3.24 -19.82 10.32
CA GLU A 71 1.83 -20.20 10.22
C GLU A 71 1.63 -21.60 10.84
N ASN A 72 0.52 -21.79 11.59
CA ASN A 72 0.20 -23.03 12.30
C ASN A 72 1.19 -23.46 13.40
N SER A 73 1.83 -22.49 14.07
CA SER A 73 2.69 -22.75 15.24
C SER A 73 1.91 -23.44 16.38
N THR A 74 2.46 -24.52 16.94
CA THR A 74 1.88 -25.29 18.06
C THR A 74 2.82 -25.40 19.26
N GLN A 75 4.13 -25.39 19.04
CA GLN A 75 5.16 -25.55 20.07
C GLN A 75 5.65 -24.19 20.60
N LEU A 76 6.05 -24.11 21.88
CA LEU A 76 6.44 -22.84 22.52
C LEU A 76 7.65 -22.16 21.86
N ASP A 77 8.60 -22.93 21.34
CA ASP A 77 9.80 -22.41 20.66
C ASP A 77 9.47 -21.76 19.30
N GLN A 78 8.32 -22.08 18.73
CA GLN A 78 7.77 -21.46 17.52
C GLN A 78 7.12 -20.10 17.80
N PHE A 79 6.98 -19.70 19.06
CA PHE A 79 6.49 -18.36 19.43
C PHE A 79 7.62 -17.44 19.86
N ARG A 80 7.38 -16.14 19.72
CA ARG A 80 8.21 -15.06 20.30
C ARG A 80 7.36 -14.27 21.29
N ILE A 81 7.93 -13.92 22.43
CA ILE A 81 7.27 -13.03 23.39
C ILE A 81 7.58 -11.58 22.99
N ILE A 82 6.55 -10.73 22.87
CA ILE A 82 6.69 -9.28 22.77
C ILE A 82 6.17 -8.65 24.07
N SER A 83 6.99 -7.79 24.66
CA SER A 83 6.67 -7.05 25.88
C SER A 83 5.93 -5.75 25.55
N LEU A 84 4.68 -5.63 25.98
CA LEU A 84 3.92 -4.39 25.94
C LEU A 84 4.30 -3.52 27.15
N LEU A 85 5.13 -2.52 26.89
CA LEU A 85 5.57 -1.55 27.90
C LEU A 85 4.70 -0.30 27.93
N CYS A 86 4.69 0.34 29.10
CA CYS A 86 4.15 1.67 29.31
C CYS A 86 4.69 2.67 28.25
N VAL A 87 3.81 3.47 27.66
CA VAL A 87 4.15 4.37 26.53
C VAL A 87 5.12 5.46 26.98
N GLU A 88 4.96 5.94 28.20
CA GLU A 88 5.77 6.93 28.87
C GLU A 88 7.23 6.46 28.98
N ALA A 89 7.43 5.20 29.38
CA ALA A 89 8.73 4.54 29.42
C ALA A 89 9.35 4.45 28.01
N LYS A 90 8.56 4.02 27.02
CA LYS A 90 9.01 3.95 25.62
C LYS A 90 9.44 5.32 25.10
N VAL A 91 8.71 6.39 25.41
CA VAL A 91 9.05 7.75 25.01
C VAL A 91 10.37 8.19 25.63
N PHE A 92 10.54 7.97 26.93
CA PHE A 92 11.79 8.28 27.64
C PHE A 92 12.97 7.50 27.06
N PHE A 93 12.88 6.18 27.01
CA PHE A 93 13.97 5.32 26.54
C PHE A 93 14.25 5.44 25.05
N SER A 94 13.28 5.90 24.23
CA SER A 94 13.56 6.25 22.82
C SER A 94 14.44 7.48 22.72
N ALA A 95 14.19 8.51 23.55
CA ALA A 95 15.02 9.71 23.57
C ALA A 95 16.42 9.43 24.14
N VAL A 96 16.49 8.63 25.21
CA VAL A 96 17.78 8.18 25.79
C VAL A 96 18.56 7.30 24.80
N SER A 97 17.90 6.34 24.14
CA SER A 97 18.51 5.50 23.09
C SER A 97 19.07 6.34 21.95
N LYS A 98 18.34 7.35 21.46
CA LYS A 98 18.83 8.25 20.41
C LYS A 98 20.11 8.97 20.85
N ARG A 99 20.14 9.52 22.07
CA ARG A 99 21.33 10.19 22.63
C ARG A 99 22.50 9.22 22.83
N LEU A 100 22.22 8.01 23.29
CA LEU A 100 23.23 6.98 23.46
C LEU A 100 23.83 6.57 22.11
N CYS A 101 23.02 6.36 21.07
CA CYS A 101 23.50 6.10 19.71
C CYS A 101 24.37 7.24 19.19
N THR A 102 23.95 8.51 19.36
CA THR A 102 24.75 9.68 18.97
C THR A 102 26.10 9.71 19.69
N TYR A 103 26.09 9.52 21.01
CA TYR A 103 27.33 9.45 21.80
C TYR A 103 28.25 8.32 21.33
N LEU A 104 27.72 7.13 21.09
CA LEU A 104 28.51 5.98 20.65
C LEU A 104 29.10 6.18 19.24
N ALA A 105 28.37 6.87 18.35
CA ALA A 105 28.84 7.18 17.01
C ALA A 105 29.91 8.30 17.01
N GLU A 106 29.67 9.40 17.73
CA GLU A 106 30.60 10.54 17.80
C GLU A 106 31.96 10.15 18.42
N ASN A 107 31.96 9.18 19.33
CA ASN A 107 33.17 8.70 20.00
C ASN A 107 33.75 7.42 19.36
N ASN A 108 33.27 7.01 18.18
CA ASN A 108 33.74 5.82 17.45
C ASN A 108 33.71 4.51 18.26
N TYR A 109 32.74 4.37 19.17
CA TYR A 109 32.58 3.19 20.01
C TYR A 109 31.84 2.05 19.31
N ILE A 110 31.02 2.36 18.31
CA ILE A 110 30.41 1.36 17.43
C ILE A 110 31.10 1.41 16.08
N ASP A 111 31.63 0.26 15.64
CA ASP A 111 32.15 0.13 14.29
C ASP A 111 31.01 -0.16 13.33
N THR A 112 30.63 0.87 12.57
CA THR A 112 29.58 0.81 11.56
C THR A 112 29.91 -0.12 10.39
N SER A 113 31.17 -0.52 10.20
CA SER A 113 31.56 -1.49 9.18
C SER A 113 31.24 -2.93 9.60
N VAL A 114 31.30 -3.21 10.91
CA VAL A 114 31.08 -4.52 11.52
C VAL A 114 29.62 -4.68 11.94
N GLN A 115 29.10 -3.85 12.85
CA GLN A 115 27.73 -3.95 13.35
C GLN A 115 26.85 -2.87 12.73
N LYS A 116 25.78 -3.28 12.01
CA LYS A 116 24.80 -2.34 11.43
C LYS A 116 23.37 -2.52 11.96
N GLY A 117 23.14 -3.52 12.80
CA GLY A 117 21.86 -3.78 13.43
C GLY A 117 21.54 -2.75 14.52
N GLY A 118 20.34 -2.16 14.46
CA GLY A 118 19.86 -1.23 15.50
C GLY A 118 20.47 0.18 15.45
N ILE A 119 21.29 0.50 14.45
CA ILE A 119 21.89 1.83 14.24
C ILE A 119 21.05 2.60 13.23
N SER A 120 20.75 3.86 13.53
CA SER A 120 19.94 4.72 12.65
C SER A 120 20.78 5.28 11.50
N GLY A 121 20.20 5.39 10.31
CA GLY A 121 20.75 6.16 9.19
C GLY A 121 21.52 5.36 8.14
N MET A 122 21.62 4.03 8.27
CA MET A 122 22.31 3.18 7.30
C MET A 122 21.44 2.00 6.83
N PRO A 123 21.47 1.64 5.53
CA PRO A 123 20.78 0.47 4.99
C PRO A 123 21.57 -0.83 5.28
N GLY A 124 21.70 -1.17 6.57
CA GLY A 124 22.59 -2.24 7.04
C GLY A 124 22.39 -3.61 6.38
N CYS A 125 21.14 -4.02 6.17
CA CYS A 125 20.83 -5.29 5.50
C CYS A 125 21.37 -5.33 4.06
N LEU A 126 21.09 -4.28 3.27
CA LEU A 126 21.50 -4.23 1.86
C LEU A 126 23.02 -4.18 1.73
N GLU A 127 23.70 -3.40 2.58
CA GLU A 127 25.15 -3.29 2.52
C GLU A 127 25.86 -4.59 2.93
N HIS A 128 25.42 -5.27 4.00
CA HIS A 128 26.04 -6.54 4.39
C HIS A 128 25.79 -7.64 3.37
N THR A 129 24.54 -7.80 2.91
CA THR A 129 24.20 -8.79 1.88
C THR A 129 24.89 -8.48 0.55
N GLY A 130 25.00 -7.20 0.18
CA GLY A 130 25.70 -6.74 -1.02
C GLY A 130 27.18 -7.11 -1.00
N VAL A 131 27.88 -6.84 0.11
CA VAL A 131 29.29 -7.20 0.27
C VAL A 131 29.50 -8.72 0.22
N VAL A 132 28.68 -9.49 0.93
CA VAL A 132 28.77 -10.97 0.90
C VAL A 132 28.56 -11.48 -0.53
N THR A 133 27.54 -10.97 -1.23
CA THR A 133 27.24 -11.36 -2.62
C THR A 133 28.40 -10.99 -3.56
N GLN A 134 28.97 -9.79 -3.39
CA GLN A 134 30.09 -9.33 -4.20
C GLN A 134 31.34 -10.20 -3.98
N LEU A 135 31.72 -10.50 -2.74
CA LEU A 135 32.87 -11.34 -2.43
C LEU A 135 32.70 -12.75 -3.00
N ILE A 136 31.50 -13.33 -2.90
CA ILE A 136 31.18 -14.63 -3.50
C ILE A 136 31.37 -14.57 -5.03
N ARG A 137 30.85 -13.52 -5.67
CA ARG A 137 30.97 -13.34 -7.12
C ARG A 137 32.42 -13.19 -7.56
N GLU A 138 33.19 -12.33 -6.91
CA GLU A 138 34.61 -12.09 -7.20
C GLU A 138 35.43 -13.39 -7.00
N ALA A 139 35.18 -14.14 -5.93
CA ALA A 139 35.83 -15.43 -5.69
C ALA A 139 35.52 -16.47 -6.78
N ARG A 140 34.31 -16.46 -7.37
CA ARG A 140 33.94 -17.34 -8.48
C ARG A 140 34.60 -16.93 -9.79
N GLU A 141 34.53 -15.66 -10.14
CA GLU A 141 35.09 -15.11 -11.38
C GLU A 141 36.61 -15.28 -11.43
N ASN A 142 37.30 -14.99 -10.34
CA ASN A 142 38.77 -15.06 -10.25
C ASN A 142 39.30 -16.45 -9.88
N LYS A 143 38.43 -17.46 -9.73
CA LYS A 143 38.80 -18.79 -9.22
C LYS A 143 39.56 -18.70 -7.88
N GLY A 144 39.12 -17.79 -7.01
CA GLY A 144 39.68 -17.57 -5.68
C GLY A 144 39.16 -18.56 -4.63
N ASN A 145 39.62 -18.38 -3.39
CA ASN A 145 39.15 -19.09 -2.21
C ASN A 145 38.37 -18.14 -1.30
N LEU A 146 37.27 -18.61 -0.73
CA LEU A 146 36.47 -17.84 0.24
C LEU A 146 35.76 -18.81 1.19
N SER A 147 35.79 -18.55 2.49
CA SER A 147 35.02 -19.27 3.50
C SER A 147 34.05 -18.31 4.14
N VAL A 148 32.78 -18.69 4.23
CA VAL A 148 31.71 -17.90 4.82
C VAL A 148 30.97 -18.75 5.85
N LEU A 149 30.78 -18.20 7.05
CA LEU A 149 29.95 -18.78 8.10
C LEU A 149 28.82 -17.80 8.42
N TRP A 150 27.59 -18.29 8.43
CA TRP A 150 26.45 -17.60 9.00
C TRP A 150 26.15 -18.24 10.35
N LEU A 151 26.30 -17.46 11.44
CA LEU A 151 26.12 -17.94 12.80
C LEU A 151 24.85 -17.32 13.39
N ASP A 152 24.08 -18.17 14.08
CA ASP A 152 22.82 -17.81 14.75
C ASP A 152 22.96 -18.09 16.25
N LEU A 153 22.52 -17.16 17.10
CA LEU A 153 22.57 -17.29 18.55
C LEU A 153 21.30 -17.96 19.11
N GLU A 154 21.47 -18.82 20.11
CA GLU A 154 20.33 -19.40 20.82
C GLU A 154 19.68 -18.37 21.75
N ASN A 155 18.39 -18.11 21.48
CA ASN A 155 17.57 -17.17 22.26
C ASN A 155 18.29 -15.83 22.53
N ALA A 156 18.90 -15.22 21.51
CA ALA A 156 19.86 -14.12 21.64
C ALA A 156 19.40 -12.98 22.59
N PHE A 157 18.16 -12.52 22.43
CA PHE A 157 17.61 -11.47 23.29
C PHE A 157 17.28 -11.95 24.71
N GLY A 158 16.89 -13.21 24.88
CA GLY A 158 16.58 -13.78 26.19
C GLY A 158 17.81 -14.27 26.97
N SER A 159 18.93 -14.52 26.30
CA SER A 159 20.14 -15.10 26.91
C SER A 159 21.15 -14.07 27.40
N ILE A 160 21.07 -12.81 26.95
CA ILE A 160 22.04 -11.78 27.34
C ILE A 160 21.97 -11.43 28.84
N PRO A 161 23.06 -11.58 29.62
CA PRO A 161 23.05 -11.22 31.03
C PRO A 161 23.02 -9.70 31.26
N HIS A 162 22.27 -9.23 32.26
CA HIS A 162 22.25 -7.80 32.62
C HIS A 162 23.63 -7.29 33.05
N LYS A 163 24.42 -8.14 33.71
CA LYS A 163 25.82 -7.82 34.08
C LYS A 163 26.69 -7.55 32.86
N LEU A 164 26.48 -8.27 31.75
CA LEU A 164 27.20 -8.02 30.50
C LEU A 164 26.84 -6.64 29.93
N VAL A 165 25.57 -6.26 29.99
CA VAL A 165 25.11 -4.92 29.56
C VAL A 165 25.73 -3.82 30.43
N GLN A 166 25.79 -4.01 31.74
CA GLN A 166 26.44 -3.03 32.63
C GLN A 166 27.95 -2.93 32.36
N PHE A 167 28.61 -4.06 32.13
CA PHE A 167 30.02 -4.12 31.77
C PHE A 167 30.29 -3.42 30.43
N THR A 168 29.47 -3.66 29.40
CA THR A 168 29.64 -3.02 28.08
C THR A 168 29.46 -1.51 28.17
N LEU A 169 28.47 -1.03 28.91
CA LEU A 169 28.28 0.41 29.14
C LEU A 169 29.47 1.06 29.86
N THR A 170 30.08 0.33 30.80
CA THR A 170 31.27 0.79 31.53
C THR A 170 32.49 0.85 30.61
N LYS A 171 32.71 -0.20 29.82
CA LYS A 171 33.84 -0.32 28.87
C LYS A 171 33.82 0.77 27.79
N HIS A 172 32.64 1.22 27.36
CA HIS A 172 32.50 2.31 26.37
C HIS A 172 32.32 3.69 27.02
N HIS A 173 32.73 3.84 28.29
CA HIS A 173 32.74 5.10 29.02
C HIS A 173 31.38 5.84 29.01
N VAL A 174 30.27 5.10 28.99
CA VAL A 174 28.94 5.73 29.01
C VAL A 174 28.78 6.48 30.35
N PRO A 175 28.28 7.73 30.35
CA PRO A 175 28.15 8.52 31.58
C PRO A 175 27.35 7.81 32.68
N SER A 176 27.84 7.89 33.92
CA SER A 176 27.30 7.20 35.10
C SER A 176 25.77 7.32 35.20
N ARG A 177 25.25 8.54 35.14
CA ARG A 177 23.79 8.81 35.23
C ARG A 177 22.95 8.00 34.24
N CYS A 178 23.44 7.78 33.02
CA CYS A 178 22.73 6.97 32.02
C CYS A 178 22.80 5.48 32.40
N ARG A 179 23.98 5.00 32.83
CA ARG A 179 24.17 3.62 33.29
C ARG A 179 23.30 3.30 34.50
N ASP A 180 23.22 4.22 35.47
CA ASP A 180 22.45 4.04 36.70
C ASP A 180 20.94 3.96 36.41
N LEU A 181 20.43 4.81 35.51
CA LEU A 181 19.03 4.75 35.05
C LEU A 181 18.71 3.43 34.34
N ILE A 182 19.66 2.93 33.52
CA ILE A 182 19.49 1.64 32.83
C ILE A 182 19.55 0.49 33.85
N ALA A 183 20.50 0.52 34.79
CA ALA A 183 20.60 -0.48 35.84
C ALA A 183 19.34 -0.51 36.72
N ASP A 184 18.82 0.65 37.13
CA ASP A 184 17.58 0.77 37.90
C ASP A 184 16.36 0.24 37.12
N TYR A 185 16.33 0.42 35.80
CA TYR A 185 15.28 -0.12 34.94
C TYR A 185 15.28 -1.66 34.87
N TYR A 186 16.45 -2.29 34.78
CA TYR A 186 16.57 -3.74 34.71
C TYR A 186 16.55 -4.45 36.08
N SER A 187 16.86 -3.74 37.18
CA SER A 187 17.05 -4.31 38.52
C SER A 187 15.91 -5.18 39.07
N ASN A 188 14.66 -4.77 38.85
CA ASN A 188 13.46 -5.45 39.35
C ASN A 188 12.37 -5.45 38.28
N PHE A 189 12.75 -5.82 37.06
CA PHE A 189 11.84 -5.85 35.94
C PHE A 189 10.95 -7.11 36.02
N ARG A 190 9.64 -6.91 36.02
CA ARG A 190 8.63 -7.98 36.11
C ARG A 190 7.85 -8.11 34.81
N MET A 191 7.54 -9.33 34.45
CA MET A 191 6.71 -9.63 33.29
C MET A 191 5.68 -10.69 33.66
N ARG A 192 4.48 -10.56 33.11
CA ARG A 192 3.49 -11.64 33.07
C ARG A 192 3.07 -11.88 31.64
N VAL A 193 2.55 -13.04 31.31
CA VAL A 193 2.19 -13.42 29.95
C VAL A 193 0.73 -13.85 29.92
N SER A 194 0.00 -13.44 28.88
CA SER A 194 -1.41 -13.80 28.71
C SER A 194 -1.62 -14.61 27.44
N SER A 195 -2.46 -15.65 27.54
CA SER A 195 -2.91 -16.48 26.41
C SER A 195 -4.41 -16.73 26.55
N GLY A 196 -5.21 -16.11 25.67
CA GLY A 196 -6.67 -16.14 25.78
C GLY A 196 -7.13 -15.52 27.10
N GLU A 197 -7.84 -16.30 27.91
CA GLU A 197 -8.36 -15.89 29.22
C GLU A 197 -7.40 -16.15 30.38
N ILE A 198 -6.28 -16.85 30.12
CA ILE A 198 -5.31 -17.24 31.15
C ILE A 198 -4.17 -16.23 31.18
N THR A 199 -3.91 -15.66 32.36
CA THR A 199 -2.79 -14.76 32.63
C THR A 199 -1.92 -15.35 33.73
N SER A 200 -0.62 -15.42 33.50
CA SER A 200 0.32 -15.91 34.52
C SER A 200 0.51 -14.90 35.66
N SER A 201 1.08 -15.36 36.78
CA SER A 201 1.57 -14.49 37.84
C SER A 201 2.69 -13.57 37.32
N TRP A 202 3.12 -12.61 38.14
CA TRP A 202 4.29 -11.80 37.81
C TRP A 202 5.58 -12.60 38.04
N HIS A 203 6.47 -12.59 37.06
CA HIS A 203 7.79 -13.23 37.12
C HIS A 203 8.88 -12.18 36.98
N ASN A 204 10.00 -12.37 37.67
CA ASN A 204 11.17 -11.51 37.52
C ASN A 204 11.93 -11.87 36.24
N VAL A 205 12.38 -10.86 35.51
CA VAL A 205 13.24 -11.01 34.34
C VAL A 205 14.68 -10.80 34.79
N GLU A 206 15.36 -11.89 35.12
CA GLU A 206 16.74 -11.85 35.65
C GLU A 206 17.81 -11.87 34.55
N ILE A 207 17.46 -12.40 33.38
CA ILE A 207 18.34 -12.53 32.21
C ILE A 207 17.56 -12.07 30.98
N GLY A 208 18.28 -11.50 30.02
CA GLY A 208 17.74 -11.07 28.75
C GLY A 208 17.36 -9.60 28.71
N ILE A 209 17.30 -9.08 27.48
CA ILE A 209 16.75 -7.77 27.20
C ILE A 209 15.25 -7.84 26.95
N ILE A 210 14.55 -6.78 27.35
CA ILE A 210 13.10 -6.69 27.24
C ILE A 210 12.71 -6.47 25.77
N THR A 211 12.05 -7.46 25.17
CA THR A 211 11.66 -7.45 23.75
C THR A 211 10.56 -6.42 23.48
N GLY A 212 10.86 -5.40 22.69
CA GLY A 212 9.93 -4.28 22.44
C GLY A 212 10.22 -3.02 23.25
N CYS A 213 11.22 -3.05 24.12
CA CYS A 213 11.83 -1.82 24.63
C CYS A 213 12.78 -1.23 23.59
N THR A 214 12.80 0.10 23.47
CA THR A 214 13.61 0.79 22.47
C THR A 214 15.09 0.82 22.83
N ILE A 215 15.42 0.95 24.12
CA ILE A 215 16.83 0.97 24.57
C ILE A 215 17.47 -0.42 24.53
N SER A 216 16.69 -1.48 24.76
CA SER A 216 17.14 -2.89 24.67
C SER A 216 17.90 -3.17 23.38
N VAL A 217 17.39 -2.69 22.24
CA VAL A 217 18.01 -2.88 20.92
C VAL A 217 19.41 -2.27 20.88
N THR A 218 19.55 -1.01 21.32
CA THR A 218 20.85 -0.32 21.36
C THR A 218 21.84 -1.02 22.28
N LEU A 219 21.38 -1.49 23.45
CA LEU A 219 22.20 -2.17 24.43
C LEU A 219 22.70 -3.52 23.91
N PHE A 220 21.83 -4.27 23.25
CA PHE A 220 22.18 -5.54 22.62
C PHE A 220 23.19 -5.33 21.49
N SER A 221 22.94 -4.39 20.57
CA SER A 221 23.88 -4.07 19.50
C SER A 221 25.26 -3.67 20.02
N LEU A 222 25.31 -2.89 21.11
CA LEU A 222 26.56 -2.48 21.74
C LEU A 222 27.30 -3.67 22.36
N ALA A 223 26.58 -4.57 23.04
CA ALA A 223 27.16 -5.78 23.61
C ALA A 223 27.72 -6.69 22.51
N MET A 224 26.94 -6.93 21.45
CA MET A 224 27.38 -7.73 20.32
C MET A 224 28.57 -7.11 19.60
N ASN A 225 28.58 -5.79 19.37
CA ASN A 225 29.73 -5.08 18.80
C ASN A 225 31.01 -5.30 19.63
N MET A 226 30.90 -5.29 20.96
CA MET A 226 32.03 -5.53 21.86
C MET A 226 32.59 -6.96 21.70
N LEU A 227 31.71 -7.96 21.64
CA LEU A 227 32.09 -9.36 21.44
C LEU A 227 32.73 -9.56 20.06
N THR A 228 32.09 -9.07 18.99
CA THR A 228 32.60 -9.25 17.62
C THR A 228 33.92 -8.53 17.39
N LYS A 229 34.10 -7.34 17.94
CA LYS A 229 35.37 -6.58 17.83
C LYS A 229 36.50 -7.24 18.61
N SER A 230 36.18 -7.96 19.69
CA SER A 230 37.19 -8.69 20.46
C SER A 230 37.69 -9.94 19.72
N ALA A 231 36.89 -10.52 18.81
CA ALA A 231 37.28 -11.66 17.97
C ALA A 231 37.95 -11.26 16.63
N GLU A 232 37.90 -9.98 16.27
CA GLU A 232 38.45 -9.48 15.00
C GLU A 232 39.98 -9.68 14.84
N PRO A 233 40.82 -9.56 15.89
CA PRO A 233 42.27 -9.74 15.77
C PRO A 233 42.71 -11.15 15.32
N GLU A 234 41.88 -12.18 15.48
CA GLU A 234 42.20 -13.58 15.19
C GLU A 234 42.58 -13.82 13.72
N CYS A 235 41.90 -13.17 12.79
CA CYS A 235 42.23 -13.30 11.37
C CYS A 235 41.75 -12.10 10.56
N ARG A 236 42.50 -11.76 9.50
CA ARG A 236 42.14 -10.67 8.58
C ARG A 236 41.00 -11.10 7.66
N GLY A 237 40.07 -10.18 7.41
CA GLY A 237 38.98 -10.39 6.45
C GLY A 237 39.45 -10.36 4.98
N PRO A 238 38.58 -10.75 4.04
CA PRO A 238 38.93 -10.90 2.64
C PRO A 238 39.16 -9.56 1.94
N ARG A 239 39.97 -9.58 0.87
CA ARG A 239 40.17 -8.44 -0.03
C ARG A 239 39.18 -8.48 -1.19
N THR A 240 38.61 -7.33 -1.52
CA THR A 240 37.88 -7.14 -2.78
C THR A 240 38.85 -6.89 -3.93
N ASN A 241 38.37 -7.03 -5.16
CA ASN A 241 39.15 -6.73 -6.38
C ASN A 241 39.63 -5.27 -6.43
N SER A 242 38.92 -4.35 -5.77
CA SER A 242 39.35 -2.95 -5.62
C SER A 242 40.53 -2.75 -4.65
N GLY A 243 41.08 -3.82 -4.07
CA GLY A 243 42.16 -3.78 -3.10
C GLY A 243 41.72 -3.43 -1.67
N GLN A 244 40.44 -3.08 -1.46
CA GLN A 244 39.89 -2.76 -0.14
C GLN A 244 39.73 -4.03 0.70
N ARG A 245 40.29 -4.02 1.92
CA ARG A 245 40.10 -5.12 2.87
C ARG A 245 38.79 -4.93 3.61
N GLN A 246 37.97 -5.98 3.62
CA GLN A 246 36.71 -6.01 4.35
C GLN A 246 36.94 -6.55 5.77
N PRO A 247 36.15 -6.12 6.77
CA PRO A 247 36.19 -6.74 8.08
C PRO A 247 35.82 -8.23 7.99
N PRO A 248 36.48 -9.09 8.77
CA PRO A 248 36.23 -10.54 8.72
C PRO A 248 34.86 -10.91 9.31
N ILE A 249 34.33 -10.09 10.22
CA ILE A 249 33.06 -10.32 10.88
C ILE A 249 32.12 -9.19 10.49
N ARG A 250 30.88 -9.56 10.14
CA ARG A 250 29.77 -8.63 9.91
C ARG A 250 28.61 -9.07 10.78
N ALA A 251 27.98 -8.11 11.45
CA ALA A 251 26.94 -8.36 12.42
C ALA A 251 25.72 -7.48 12.11
N PHE A 252 24.54 -8.11 12.14
CA PHE A 252 23.29 -7.39 12.14
C PHE A 252 22.46 -7.91 13.31
N MET A 253 22.53 -7.20 14.44
CA MET A 253 22.00 -7.68 15.72
C MET A 253 22.69 -9.00 16.09
N ASP A 254 21.95 -10.10 16.13
CA ASP A 254 22.38 -11.47 16.43
C ASP A 254 22.83 -12.25 15.18
N ASP A 255 22.44 -11.82 13.98
CA ASP A 255 22.89 -12.44 12.73
C ASP A 255 24.38 -12.09 12.50
N LEU A 256 25.26 -13.08 12.69
CA LEU A 256 26.70 -12.93 12.46
C LEU A 256 27.10 -13.61 11.16
N THR A 257 27.91 -12.93 10.35
CA THR A 257 28.50 -13.46 9.13
C THR A 257 30.02 -13.31 9.20
N VAL A 258 30.73 -14.43 9.26
CA VAL A 258 32.20 -14.48 9.23
C VAL A 258 32.66 -14.78 7.81
N MET A 259 33.67 -14.08 7.33
CA MET A 259 34.23 -14.24 5.99
C MET A 259 35.75 -14.19 6.05
N THR A 260 36.41 -15.16 5.42
CA THR A 260 37.88 -15.23 5.31
C THR A 260 38.31 -15.84 3.97
N GLU A 261 39.55 -15.61 3.56
CA GLU A 261 40.12 -16.23 2.33
C GLU A 261 40.57 -17.69 2.58
N SER A 262 40.73 -18.09 3.84
CA SER A 262 41.25 -19.40 4.24
C SER A 262 40.34 -20.09 5.26
N VAL A 263 40.21 -21.41 5.13
CA VAL A 263 39.47 -22.27 6.06
C VAL A 263 40.09 -22.23 7.48
N PRO A 264 41.42 -22.30 7.67
CA PRO A 264 42.03 -22.19 9.00
C PRO A 264 41.73 -20.85 9.67
N GLY A 265 41.82 -19.74 8.93
CA GLY A 265 41.49 -18.42 9.48
C GLY A 265 40.03 -18.30 9.93
N CYS A 266 39.13 -18.95 9.19
CA CYS A 266 37.71 -19.03 9.56
C CYS A 266 37.51 -19.81 10.86
N ARG A 267 38.27 -20.90 11.07
CA ARG A 267 38.24 -21.70 12.30
C ARG A 267 38.79 -20.94 13.51
N TRP A 268 39.86 -20.15 13.34
CA TRP A 268 40.40 -19.31 14.42
C TRP A 268 39.37 -18.28 14.89
N ILE A 269 38.73 -17.57 13.96
CA ILE A 269 37.67 -16.62 14.32
C ILE A 269 36.48 -17.34 14.98
N LEU A 270 36.07 -18.50 14.46
CA LEU A 270 34.96 -19.25 15.04
C LEU A 270 35.26 -19.65 16.50
N LYS A 271 36.48 -20.13 16.76
CA LYS A 271 36.92 -20.50 18.11
C LYS A 271 36.98 -19.29 19.05
N GLY A 272 37.56 -18.17 18.60
CA GLY A 272 37.60 -16.94 19.40
C GLY A 272 36.19 -16.39 19.70
N LEU A 273 35.26 -16.47 18.72
CA LEU A 273 33.86 -16.13 18.94
C LEU A 273 33.18 -17.08 19.93
N GLU A 274 33.46 -18.37 19.87
CA GLU A 274 32.92 -19.37 20.80
C GLU A 274 33.36 -19.09 22.24
N GLU A 275 34.65 -18.88 22.48
CA GLU A 275 35.20 -18.55 23.79
C GLU A 275 34.60 -17.25 24.36
N LEU A 276 34.44 -16.21 23.53
CA LEU A 276 33.86 -14.93 23.95
C LEU A 276 32.35 -15.01 24.21
N VAL A 277 31.62 -15.77 23.40
CA VAL A 277 30.17 -15.99 23.57
C VAL A 277 29.90 -16.85 24.79
N GLU A 278 30.73 -17.86 25.06
CA GLU A 278 30.68 -18.66 26.28
C GLU A 278 31.03 -17.82 27.52
N TRP A 279 32.06 -16.99 27.46
CA TRP A 279 32.38 -16.01 28.52
C TRP A 279 31.21 -15.06 28.80
N ALA A 280 30.49 -14.64 27.75
CA ALA A 280 29.27 -13.85 27.84
C ALA A 280 28.05 -14.63 28.35
N ARG A 281 28.19 -15.93 28.64
CA ARG A 281 27.13 -16.88 29.03
C ARG A 281 26.01 -17.02 27.99
N MET A 282 26.37 -16.89 26.72
CA MET A 282 25.50 -17.07 25.57
C MET A 282 25.95 -18.32 24.79
N ARG A 283 25.15 -18.78 23.83
CA ARG A 283 25.48 -19.95 23.00
C ARG A 283 25.05 -19.74 21.56
N PHE A 284 25.83 -20.28 20.63
CA PHE A 284 25.42 -20.40 19.24
C PHE A 284 24.45 -21.58 19.06
N LYS A 285 23.63 -21.52 18.02
CA LYS A 285 22.71 -22.58 17.61
C LYS A 285 23.24 -23.25 16.32
N PRO A 286 23.96 -24.38 16.40
CA PRO A 286 24.57 -25.02 15.23
C PRO A 286 23.54 -25.41 14.18
N ALA A 287 22.37 -25.88 14.60
CA ALA A 287 21.28 -26.31 13.71
C ALA A 287 20.73 -25.19 12.81
N LYS A 288 20.87 -23.92 13.21
CA LYS A 288 20.47 -22.74 12.41
C LYS A 288 21.65 -22.05 11.72
N SER A 289 22.86 -22.28 12.20
CA SER A 289 24.10 -21.78 11.60
C SER A 289 24.42 -22.53 10.30
N ARG A 290 25.13 -21.91 9.36
CA ARG A 290 25.45 -22.49 8.05
C ARG A 290 26.87 -22.14 7.62
N SER A 291 27.49 -23.02 6.85
CA SER A 291 28.83 -22.80 6.29
C SER A 291 28.86 -22.92 4.78
N MET A 292 29.75 -22.16 4.14
CA MET A 292 30.07 -22.29 2.73
C MET A 292 31.58 -22.13 2.53
N VAL A 293 32.19 -23.03 1.77
CA VAL A 293 33.59 -22.94 1.37
C VAL A 293 33.69 -22.98 -0.15
N LEU A 294 34.31 -21.95 -0.71
CA LEU A 294 34.69 -21.84 -2.11
C LEU A 294 36.18 -22.13 -2.24
N ARG A 295 36.53 -23.07 -3.11
CA ARG A 295 37.91 -23.36 -3.55
C ARG A 295 37.98 -23.31 -5.06
N LYS A 296 38.94 -22.56 -5.60
CA LYS A 296 39.08 -22.34 -7.05
C LYS A 296 37.75 -21.93 -7.71
N GLY A 297 36.96 -21.10 -7.03
CA GLY A 297 35.65 -20.63 -7.49
C GLY A 297 34.50 -21.65 -7.47
N LYS A 298 34.68 -22.85 -6.92
CA LYS A 298 33.64 -23.88 -6.78
C LYS A 298 33.31 -24.13 -5.31
N VAL A 299 32.04 -24.42 -5.01
CA VAL A 299 31.59 -24.79 -3.65
C VAL A 299 32.11 -26.20 -3.35
N VAL A 300 32.69 -26.38 -2.17
CA VAL A 300 33.30 -27.64 -1.72
C VAL A 300 32.85 -27.97 -0.30
N ASP A 301 32.21 -29.14 -0.12
CA ASP A 301 31.68 -29.59 1.17
C ASP A 301 32.65 -30.44 2.01
N LYS A 302 33.90 -30.60 1.54
CA LYS A 302 34.95 -31.36 2.25
C LYS A 302 35.36 -30.72 3.58
N PHE A 303 35.23 -29.40 3.69
CA PHE A 303 35.65 -28.66 4.88
C PHE A 303 34.44 -28.39 5.77
N ARG A 304 34.39 -29.05 6.94
CA ARG A 304 33.37 -28.84 7.96
C ARG A 304 33.88 -27.97 9.10
N PHE A 305 32.94 -27.29 9.74
CA PHE A 305 33.12 -26.43 10.90
C PHE A 305 32.24 -26.97 12.02
N ASN A 306 32.75 -26.93 13.25
CA ASN A 306 32.05 -27.44 14.42
C ASN A 306 31.95 -26.33 15.47
N ILE A 307 30.87 -26.35 16.26
CA ILE A 307 30.66 -25.54 17.46
C ILE A 307 30.30 -26.53 18.56
N ALA A 308 31.03 -26.53 19.68
CA ALA A 308 30.85 -27.46 20.80
C ALA A 308 30.60 -28.91 20.31
N ASP A 309 31.51 -29.41 19.47
CA ASP A 309 31.48 -30.74 18.83
C ASP A 309 30.28 -31.04 17.89
N THR A 310 29.38 -30.08 17.70
CA THR A 310 28.27 -30.21 16.75
C THR A 310 28.66 -29.62 15.39
N ALA A 311 28.55 -30.43 14.33
CA ALA A 311 28.86 -29.99 12.98
C ALA A 311 27.84 -28.96 12.46
N ILE A 312 28.34 -27.86 11.88
CA ILE A 312 27.53 -26.86 11.19
C ILE A 312 27.15 -27.41 9.80
N PRO A 313 25.85 -27.39 9.43
CA PRO A 313 25.41 -27.81 8.10
C PRO A 313 25.96 -26.90 6.99
N SER A 314 26.28 -27.51 5.83
CA SER A 314 26.69 -26.74 4.65
C SER A 314 25.47 -26.17 3.90
N ILE A 315 25.67 -25.09 3.15
CA ILE A 315 24.63 -24.54 2.24
C ILE A 315 24.16 -25.55 1.18
N SER A 316 24.99 -26.56 0.84
CA SER A 316 24.62 -27.64 -0.07
C SER A 316 23.58 -28.58 0.54
N GLU A 317 23.58 -28.75 1.86
CA GLU A 317 22.61 -29.59 2.56
C GLU A 317 21.33 -28.82 2.86
N LYS A 318 21.48 -27.58 3.34
CA LYS A 318 20.36 -26.71 3.68
C LYS A 318 20.71 -25.27 3.29
N PRO A 319 19.95 -24.64 2.39
CA PRO A 319 20.17 -23.25 2.02
C PRO A 319 20.02 -22.34 3.25
N VAL A 320 20.70 -21.20 3.21
CA VAL A 320 20.65 -20.19 4.28
C VAL A 320 19.91 -18.96 3.80
N LYS A 321 19.00 -18.43 4.62
CA LYS A 321 18.40 -17.12 4.40
C LYS A 321 19.07 -16.12 5.35
N SER A 322 19.88 -15.23 4.82
CA SER A 322 20.58 -14.19 5.58
C SER A 322 20.09 -12.81 5.15
N LEU A 323 19.58 -12.02 6.10
CA LEU A 323 19.10 -10.64 5.90
C LEU A 323 18.15 -10.47 4.71
N GLY A 324 17.33 -11.48 4.44
CA GLY A 324 16.33 -11.49 3.37
C GLY A 324 16.78 -12.10 2.04
N LYS A 325 18.08 -12.42 1.87
CA LYS A 325 18.59 -13.15 0.70
C LYS A 325 18.79 -14.63 1.00
N VAL A 326 18.42 -15.49 0.05
CA VAL A 326 18.69 -16.93 0.13
C VAL A 326 19.99 -17.24 -0.60
N PHE A 327 20.88 -18.00 0.04
CA PHE A 327 22.09 -18.56 -0.55
C PHE A 327 21.99 -20.08 -0.58
N ASP A 328 22.12 -20.65 -1.78
CA ASP A 328 22.13 -22.08 -2.05
C ASP A 328 23.44 -22.49 -2.76
N CYS A 329 23.64 -23.79 -3.01
CA CYS A 329 24.84 -24.29 -3.69
C CYS A 329 25.00 -23.77 -5.13
N SER A 330 23.92 -23.35 -5.78
CA SER A 330 23.97 -22.79 -7.14
C SER A 330 24.57 -21.38 -7.15
N LEU A 331 24.39 -20.65 -6.04
CA LEU A 331 24.77 -19.25 -5.86
C LEU A 331 24.22 -18.37 -6.99
N ARG A 332 23.05 -18.73 -7.53
CA ARG A 332 22.30 -17.99 -8.55
C ARG A 332 20.97 -17.55 -7.96
N ASP A 333 20.53 -16.35 -8.33
CA ASP A 333 19.29 -15.77 -7.80
C ASP A 333 18.03 -16.24 -8.57
N THR A 334 18.18 -17.09 -9.60
CA THR A 334 17.11 -17.44 -10.57
C THR A 334 15.86 -18.03 -9.93
N THR A 335 16.03 -18.96 -8.99
CA THR A 335 14.93 -19.63 -8.27
C THR A 335 14.15 -18.64 -7.40
N SER A 336 14.86 -17.75 -6.70
CA SER A 336 14.26 -16.70 -5.86
C SER A 336 13.49 -15.68 -6.70
N ILE A 337 14.00 -15.33 -7.89
CA ILE A 337 13.32 -14.44 -8.83
C ILE A 337 12.01 -15.08 -9.33
N GLN A 338 12.04 -16.35 -9.74
CA GLN A 338 10.84 -17.08 -10.17
C GLN A 338 9.78 -17.21 -9.07
N SER A 339 10.22 -17.50 -7.84
CA SER A 339 9.34 -17.52 -6.67
C SER A 339 8.67 -16.15 -6.45
N THR A 340 9.44 -15.06 -6.54
CA THR A 340 8.91 -13.69 -6.42
C THR A 340 7.89 -13.38 -7.52
N CYS A 341 8.13 -13.80 -8.76
CA CYS A 341 7.18 -13.63 -9.86
C CYS A 341 5.87 -14.39 -9.60
N THR A 342 5.98 -15.63 -9.12
CA THR A 342 4.81 -16.47 -8.77
C THR A 342 3.99 -15.85 -7.64
N GLU A 343 4.67 -15.36 -6.59
CA GLU A 343 4.01 -14.67 -5.48
C GLU A 343 3.31 -13.38 -5.93
N LEU A 344 3.97 -12.59 -6.79
CA LEU A 344 3.40 -11.37 -7.35
C LEU A 344 2.12 -11.68 -8.14
N ASP A 345 2.15 -12.69 -9.02
CA ASP A 345 0.97 -13.11 -9.77
C ASP A 345 -0.17 -13.58 -8.84
N GLY A 346 0.16 -14.35 -7.80
CA GLY A 346 -0.79 -14.73 -6.76
C GLY A 346 -1.42 -13.54 -6.03
N TRP A 347 -0.62 -12.53 -5.66
CA TRP A 347 -1.11 -11.32 -5.02
C TRP A 347 -1.97 -10.48 -5.98
N LEU A 348 -1.55 -10.31 -7.24
CA LEU A 348 -2.31 -9.59 -8.26
C LEU A 348 -3.66 -10.26 -8.53
N LYS A 349 -3.68 -11.58 -8.70
CA LYS A 349 -4.92 -12.37 -8.85
C LYS A 349 -5.83 -12.23 -7.64
N SER A 350 -5.28 -12.24 -6.43
CA SER A 350 -6.06 -12.08 -5.19
C SER A 350 -6.71 -10.69 -5.10
N VAL A 351 -5.97 -9.64 -5.46
CA VAL A 351 -6.52 -8.27 -5.50
C VAL A 351 -7.52 -8.12 -6.64
N ASP A 352 -7.32 -8.75 -7.79
CA ASP A 352 -8.27 -8.62 -8.89
C ASP A 352 -9.57 -9.40 -8.63
N LYS A 353 -9.48 -10.58 -8.02
CA LYS A 353 -10.64 -11.33 -7.54
C LYS A 353 -11.33 -10.65 -6.36
N SER A 354 -10.66 -9.72 -5.68
CA SER A 354 -11.30 -8.95 -4.62
C SER A 354 -12.47 -8.13 -5.19
N GLY A 355 -13.63 -8.20 -4.54
CA GLY A 355 -14.80 -7.38 -4.88
C GLY A 355 -14.61 -5.87 -4.63
N LEU A 356 -13.36 -5.43 -4.43
CA LEU A 356 -13.02 -4.05 -4.14
C LEU A 356 -13.20 -3.16 -5.39
N PRO A 357 -13.76 -1.95 -5.21
CA PRO A 357 -13.74 -0.93 -6.25
C PRO A 357 -12.32 -0.64 -6.74
N GLY A 358 -12.16 -0.32 -8.04
CA GLY A 358 -10.84 -0.11 -8.67
C GLY A 358 -9.92 0.89 -7.95
N LYS A 359 -10.48 1.93 -7.31
CA LYS A 359 -9.70 2.88 -6.49
C LYS A 359 -8.99 2.22 -5.31
N PHE A 360 -9.62 1.23 -4.68
CA PHE A 360 -9.06 0.50 -3.55
C PHE A 360 -8.10 -0.58 -4.01
N LYS A 361 -8.37 -1.22 -5.16
CA LYS A 361 -7.40 -2.11 -5.82
C LYS A 361 -6.09 -1.37 -6.12
N ALA A 362 -6.17 -0.19 -6.72
CA ALA A 362 -4.99 0.66 -6.97
C ALA A 362 -4.27 1.05 -5.67
N TRP A 363 -5.00 1.36 -4.60
CA TRP A 363 -4.40 1.62 -3.30
C TRP A 363 -3.65 0.40 -2.74
N VAL A 364 -4.20 -0.81 -2.87
CA VAL A 364 -3.55 -2.06 -2.46
C VAL A 364 -2.30 -2.34 -3.30
N TYR A 365 -2.34 -2.06 -4.61
CA TYR A 365 -1.15 -2.15 -5.47
C TYR A 365 -0.05 -1.20 -4.99
N GLN A 366 -0.38 0.08 -4.76
CA GLN A 366 0.59 1.09 -4.36
C GLN A 366 1.18 0.89 -2.96
N HIS A 367 0.36 0.48 -1.99
CA HIS A 367 0.75 0.47 -0.57
C HIS A 367 0.88 -0.93 0.05
N GLY A 368 0.47 -1.97 -0.67
CA GLY A 368 0.57 -3.37 -0.24
C GLY A 368 1.57 -4.14 -1.10
N ILE A 369 1.27 -4.29 -2.40
CA ILE A 369 2.08 -5.12 -3.30
C ILE A 369 3.42 -4.46 -3.65
N LEU A 370 3.42 -3.18 -4.03
CA LEU A 370 4.65 -2.50 -4.46
C LEU A 370 5.74 -2.48 -3.36
N PRO A 371 5.44 -2.17 -2.08
CA PRO A 371 6.46 -2.24 -1.04
C PRO A 371 6.98 -3.67 -0.79
N ARG A 372 6.16 -4.70 -1.01
CA ARG A 372 6.56 -6.10 -0.85
C ARG A 372 7.51 -6.55 -1.96
N ILE A 373 7.24 -6.18 -3.22
CA ILE A 373 8.11 -6.55 -4.35
C ILE A 373 9.39 -5.74 -4.40
N LEU A 374 9.38 -4.50 -3.88
CA LEU A 374 10.57 -3.65 -3.85
C LEU A 374 11.73 -4.32 -3.11
N TRP A 375 11.46 -5.08 -2.05
CA TRP A 375 12.51 -5.73 -1.27
C TRP A 375 13.26 -6.82 -2.06
N PRO A 376 12.61 -7.84 -2.66
CA PRO A 376 13.28 -8.77 -3.56
C PRO A 376 14.05 -8.09 -4.70
N LEU A 377 13.47 -7.03 -5.30
CA LEU A 377 14.13 -6.30 -6.39
C LEU A 377 15.41 -5.57 -5.96
N LEU A 378 15.54 -5.21 -4.69
CA LEU A 378 16.75 -4.58 -4.13
C LEU A 378 17.81 -5.60 -3.70
N VAL A 379 17.40 -6.78 -3.27
CA VAL A 379 18.28 -7.80 -2.67
C VAL A 379 18.85 -8.76 -3.71
N TYR A 380 18.06 -9.10 -4.73
CA TYR A 380 18.44 -10.04 -5.79
C TYR A 380 18.91 -9.29 -7.05
N ALA A 381 19.84 -9.90 -7.78
CA ALA A 381 20.27 -9.37 -9.07
C ALA A 381 19.22 -9.68 -10.15
N VAL A 382 18.16 -8.88 -10.22
CA VAL A 382 17.05 -9.08 -11.17
C VAL A 382 17.37 -8.41 -12.51
N PRO A 383 17.39 -9.14 -13.64
CA PRO A 383 17.55 -8.55 -14.96
C PRO A 383 16.42 -7.57 -15.30
N ILE A 384 16.76 -6.47 -15.98
CA ILE A 384 15.77 -5.49 -16.45
C ILE A 384 14.73 -6.15 -17.34
N SER A 385 15.12 -7.10 -18.19
CA SER A 385 14.19 -7.86 -19.04
C SER A 385 13.09 -8.55 -18.22
N THR A 386 13.42 -9.16 -17.08
CA THR A 386 12.43 -9.78 -16.19
C THR A 386 11.50 -8.74 -15.55
N VAL A 387 11.99 -7.53 -15.28
CA VAL A 387 11.13 -6.44 -14.79
C VAL A 387 10.21 -5.95 -15.90
N GLU A 388 10.70 -5.88 -17.14
CA GLU A 388 9.89 -5.50 -18.30
C GLU A 388 8.84 -6.55 -18.65
N THR A 389 9.10 -7.85 -18.48
CA THR A 389 8.08 -8.90 -18.69
C THR A 389 6.95 -8.78 -17.67
N LEU A 390 7.24 -8.39 -16.42
CA LEU A 390 6.20 -8.08 -15.43
C LEU A 390 5.29 -6.91 -15.89
N GLU A 391 5.79 -6.03 -16.77
CA GLU A 391 5.10 -4.84 -17.27
C GLU A 391 4.34 -5.06 -18.59
N ARG A 392 4.77 -5.98 -19.45
CA ARG A 392 4.25 -6.19 -20.82
C ARG A 392 3.08 -7.18 -20.83
N ARG A 393 1.86 -6.69 -21.11
CA ARG A 393 0.65 -7.55 -21.12
C ARG A 393 -0.29 -7.23 -22.27
N LEU A 394 -0.82 -8.25 -22.94
CA LEU A 394 -1.93 -8.13 -23.88
C LEU A 394 -3.24 -8.34 -23.13
N ASN A 395 -4.15 -7.38 -23.19
CA ASN A 395 -5.50 -7.55 -22.67
C ASN A 395 -6.46 -7.82 -23.81
N ILE A 396 -6.90 -9.07 -23.94
CA ILE A 396 -7.72 -9.53 -25.05
C ILE A 396 -9.14 -9.77 -24.56
N SER A 397 -10.13 -9.26 -25.28
CA SER A 397 -11.55 -9.44 -24.94
C SER A 397 -12.30 -10.10 -26.09
N PHE A 398 -13.28 -10.93 -25.75
CA PHE A 398 -14.23 -11.49 -26.71
C PHE A 398 -15.65 -10.96 -26.41
N PRO A 399 -16.13 -9.94 -27.15
CA PRO A 399 -17.40 -9.30 -26.86
C PRO A 399 -18.63 -10.21 -26.97
N ALA A 400 -18.54 -11.30 -27.75
CA ALA A 400 -19.64 -12.22 -27.94
C ALA A 400 -19.96 -13.01 -26.65
N THR A 401 -18.93 -13.48 -25.95
CA THR A 401 -19.07 -14.19 -24.66
C THR A 401 -19.02 -13.25 -23.46
N GLY A 402 -18.43 -12.06 -23.61
CA GLY A 402 -18.23 -11.10 -22.52
C GLY A 402 -17.01 -11.38 -21.64
N CYS A 403 -16.19 -12.37 -22.02
CA CYS A 403 -14.97 -12.73 -21.32
C CYS A 403 -13.79 -11.84 -21.73
N GLN A 404 -12.81 -11.73 -20.83
CA GLN A 404 -11.54 -11.04 -21.07
C GLN A 404 -10.40 -11.87 -20.47
N LYS A 405 -9.24 -11.86 -21.12
CA LYS A 405 -8.05 -12.58 -20.71
C LYS A 405 -6.83 -11.68 -20.90
N LEU A 406 -6.01 -11.61 -19.85
CA LEU A 406 -4.71 -10.97 -19.88
C LEU A 406 -3.67 -12.04 -20.22
N ILE A 407 -2.89 -11.82 -21.27
CA ILE A 407 -1.86 -12.74 -21.75
C ILE A 407 -0.53 -12.01 -21.73
N GLU A 408 0.47 -12.62 -21.10
CA GLU A 408 1.85 -12.15 -21.13
C GLU A 408 2.52 -12.76 -22.35
N VAL A 409 3.15 -11.91 -23.17
CA VAL A 409 3.83 -12.32 -24.41
C VAL A 409 5.25 -11.80 -24.37
N ASP A 410 6.19 -12.71 -24.12
CA ASP A 410 7.61 -12.37 -23.93
C ASP A 410 8.39 -12.26 -25.25
N ASP A 411 7.93 -12.93 -26.31
CA ASP A 411 8.60 -12.95 -27.61
C ASP A 411 8.15 -11.78 -28.49
N GLU A 412 9.08 -10.86 -28.76
CA GLU A 412 8.87 -9.71 -29.62
C GLU A 412 8.47 -10.09 -31.06
N ARG A 413 8.90 -11.26 -31.56
CA ARG A 413 8.52 -11.75 -32.90
C ARG A 413 7.00 -11.90 -33.04
N LYS A 414 6.33 -12.31 -31.97
CA LYS A 414 4.86 -12.44 -31.93
C LYS A 414 4.15 -11.09 -31.94
N LEU A 415 4.81 -10.05 -31.43
CA LEU A 415 4.25 -8.70 -31.31
C LEU A 415 4.49 -7.82 -32.55
N ARG A 416 5.51 -8.14 -33.37
CA ARG A 416 5.86 -7.39 -34.59
C ARG A 416 4.68 -7.16 -35.54
N THR A 417 3.77 -8.12 -35.62
CA THR A 417 2.56 -8.03 -36.47
C THR A 417 1.64 -6.87 -36.06
N PHE A 418 1.68 -6.45 -34.80
CA PHE A 418 0.89 -5.33 -34.28
C PHE A 418 1.61 -3.98 -34.40
N TYR A 419 2.94 -3.97 -34.56
CA TYR A 419 3.71 -2.73 -34.71
C TYR A 419 3.38 -2.03 -36.02
N GLU A 420 3.53 -0.71 -36.05
CA GLU A 420 3.18 0.15 -37.18
C GLU A 420 1.69 0.14 -37.58
N LYS A 421 0.85 -0.60 -36.85
CA LYS A 421 -0.61 -0.58 -37.01
C LYS A 421 -1.23 0.50 -36.15
N ARG A 422 -2.40 0.96 -36.58
CA ARG A 422 -3.18 1.98 -35.87
C ARG A 422 -4.29 1.33 -35.04
N MET A 423 -4.77 2.06 -34.05
CA MET A 423 -6.03 1.73 -33.39
C MET A 423 -7.16 1.56 -34.42
N ALA A 424 -8.06 0.62 -34.15
CA ALA A 424 -9.17 0.17 -34.99
C ALA A 424 -8.78 -0.63 -36.24
N THR A 425 -7.51 -0.94 -36.47
CA THR A 425 -7.07 -1.87 -37.52
C THR A 425 -7.29 -3.32 -37.11
N GLU A 426 -7.78 -4.14 -38.05
CA GLU A 426 -7.91 -5.59 -37.90
C GLU A 426 -6.62 -6.27 -38.33
N VAL A 427 -6.14 -7.20 -37.51
CA VAL A 427 -4.86 -7.87 -37.66
C VAL A 427 -5.07 -9.37 -37.37
N PRO A 428 -4.48 -10.28 -38.17
CA PRO A 428 -4.50 -11.71 -37.88
C PRO A 428 -3.72 -11.99 -36.59
N ALA A 429 -4.29 -12.82 -35.72
CA ALA A 429 -3.70 -13.18 -34.43
C ALA A 429 -2.87 -14.47 -34.48
N ASP A 430 -2.75 -15.12 -35.65
CA ASP A 430 -2.02 -16.38 -35.84
C ASP A 430 -0.61 -16.38 -35.24
N PRO A 431 0.19 -15.28 -35.32
CA PRO A 431 1.55 -15.25 -34.76
C PRO A 431 1.64 -15.35 -33.23
N LEU A 432 0.53 -15.20 -32.49
CA LEU A 432 0.52 -15.32 -31.03
C LEU A 432 0.73 -16.78 -30.57
N GLY A 433 0.29 -17.75 -31.37
CA GLY A 433 0.45 -19.19 -31.14
C GLY A 433 -0.58 -20.03 -31.90
N ASP A 434 -0.42 -21.35 -31.91
CA ASP A 434 -1.28 -22.27 -32.69
C ASP A 434 -2.76 -22.26 -32.28
N GLU A 435 -3.04 -21.92 -31.01
CA GLU A 435 -4.39 -21.72 -30.47
C GLU A 435 -5.09 -20.47 -31.03
N TRP A 436 -4.34 -19.51 -31.58
CA TRP A 436 -4.84 -18.28 -32.18
C TRP A 436 -5.04 -18.38 -33.69
N LYS A 437 -4.84 -19.58 -34.26
CA LYS A 437 -5.00 -19.81 -35.69
C LYS A 437 -6.44 -19.53 -36.15
N GLY A 438 -6.60 -18.68 -37.16
CA GLY A 438 -7.87 -18.25 -37.72
C GLY A 438 -8.58 -17.15 -36.94
N TYR A 439 -7.99 -16.65 -35.83
CA TYR A 439 -8.55 -15.52 -35.09
C TYR A 439 -8.16 -14.18 -35.71
N MET A 440 -9.15 -13.30 -35.85
CA MET A 440 -8.92 -11.89 -36.23
C MET A 440 -9.18 -11.00 -35.03
N VAL A 441 -8.20 -10.17 -34.70
CA VAL A 441 -8.28 -9.20 -33.61
C VAL A 441 -8.20 -7.78 -34.13
N ARG A 442 -8.97 -6.89 -33.52
CA ARG A 442 -8.90 -5.45 -33.76
C ARG A 442 -8.17 -4.77 -32.61
N ILE A 443 -7.20 -3.92 -32.95
CA ILE A 443 -6.48 -3.13 -31.96
C ILE A 443 -7.43 -2.06 -31.39
N SER A 444 -7.79 -2.16 -30.11
CA SER A 444 -8.75 -1.24 -29.49
C SER A 444 -8.10 -0.06 -28.78
N GLY A 445 -6.80 -0.13 -28.50
CA GLY A 445 -6.02 0.89 -27.82
C GLY A 445 -5.03 0.27 -26.84
N GLY A 446 -4.56 1.05 -25.88
CA GLY A 446 -3.53 0.60 -24.96
C GLY A 446 -3.07 1.71 -24.02
N ASN A 447 -2.11 1.36 -23.16
CA ASN A 447 -1.37 2.31 -22.34
C ASN A 447 0.13 2.16 -22.61
N ASP A 448 0.80 3.30 -22.69
CA ASP A 448 2.27 3.39 -22.71
C ASP A 448 2.87 2.88 -21.39
N LYS A 449 4.16 2.51 -21.37
CA LYS A 449 4.94 2.13 -20.17
C LYS A 449 4.76 3.10 -18.99
N GLN A 450 4.65 4.41 -19.25
CA GLN A 450 4.39 5.38 -18.16
C GLN A 450 2.90 5.60 -17.84
N GLY A 451 2.01 4.73 -18.32
CA GLY A 451 0.57 4.73 -18.00
C GLY A 451 -0.27 5.77 -18.75
N PHE A 452 0.27 6.41 -19.80
CA PHE A 452 -0.51 7.33 -20.63
C PHE A 452 -1.37 6.57 -21.65
N PRO A 453 -2.69 6.84 -21.72
CA PRO A 453 -3.58 6.11 -22.61
C PRO A 453 -3.41 6.55 -24.07
N MET A 454 -3.61 5.60 -24.98
CA MET A 454 -3.68 5.86 -26.42
C MET A 454 -4.97 6.60 -26.80
N LYS A 455 -4.89 7.46 -27.81
CA LYS A 455 -6.06 8.16 -28.36
C LYS A 455 -6.12 8.08 -29.87
N GLN A 456 -7.28 7.66 -30.37
CA GLN A 456 -7.60 7.65 -31.79
C GLN A 456 -7.53 9.06 -32.41
N GLY A 457 -6.97 9.14 -33.62
CA GLY A 457 -6.80 10.39 -34.38
C GLY A 457 -5.48 11.12 -34.13
N VAL A 458 -4.62 10.61 -33.24
CA VAL A 458 -3.29 11.18 -32.98
C VAL A 458 -2.23 10.35 -33.70
N LEU A 459 -1.80 10.81 -34.87
CA LEU A 459 -0.96 10.05 -35.80
C LEU A 459 0.54 10.11 -35.47
N THR A 460 0.92 9.73 -34.25
CA THR A 460 2.32 9.76 -33.78
C THR A 460 2.72 8.52 -33.00
N HIS A 461 4.00 8.14 -33.05
CA HIS A 461 4.62 7.16 -32.11
C HIS A 461 4.95 7.77 -30.74
N GLY A 462 4.95 9.09 -30.63
CA GLY A 462 5.18 9.76 -29.36
C GLY A 462 3.92 10.02 -28.56
N ARG A 463 4.09 10.85 -27.52
CA ARG A 463 3.01 11.49 -26.79
C ARG A 463 2.87 12.94 -27.24
N VAL A 464 1.65 13.45 -27.20
CA VAL A 464 1.34 14.85 -27.50
C VAL A 464 0.46 15.45 -26.41
N ARG A 465 0.56 16.76 -26.21
CA ARG A 465 -0.25 17.49 -25.23
C ARG A 465 -1.44 18.18 -25.88
N LEU A 466 -2.61 17.55 -25.78
CA LEU A 466 -3.86 18.05 -26.36
C LEU A 466 -4.76 18.73 -25.32
N LEU A 467 -5.49 19.77 -25.75
CA LEU A 467 -6.52 20.40 -24.94
C LEU A 467 -7.83 19.59 -25.04
N LEU A 468 -8.18 18.87 -23.98
CA LEU A 468 -9.33 17.96 -23.96
C LEU A 468 -10.54 18.62 -23.27
N SER A 469 -11.74 18.33 -23.77
CA SER A 469 -13.02 18.82 -23.26
C SER A 469 -13.99 17.66 -23.00
N LYS A 470 -15.21 17.96 -22.53
CA LYS A 470 -16.27 16.96 -22.34
C LYS A 470 -16.55 16.21 -23.66
N GLY A 471 -16.52 14.88 -23.61
CA GLY A 471 -16.81 14.02 -24.77
C GLY A 471 -15.57 13.45 -25.45
N HIS A 472 -14.39 14.05 -25.24
CA HIS A 472 -13.14 13.46 -25.71
C HIS A 472 -12.74 12.25 -24.83
N SER A 473 -12.17 11.22 -25.47
CA SER A 473 -11.47 10.13 -24.77
C SER A 473 -10.29 10.65 -23.94
N CYS A 474 -9.86 9.86 -22.95
CA CYS A 474 -8.72 10.14 -22.05
C CYS A 474 -8.92 11.32 -21.05
N TYR A 475 -10.12 11.92 -21.01
CA TYR A 475 -10.45 12.99 -20.07
C TYR A 475 -11.92 12.98 -19.65
N ARG A 476 -12.17 13.34 -18.38
CA ARG A 476 -13.49 13.63 -17.83
C ARG A 476 -13.41 14.94 -17.05
N PRO A 477 -14.19 15.98 -17.42
CA PRO A 477 -14.16 17.27 -16.72
C PRO A 477 -14.73 17.17 -15.31
N ARG A 478 -14.19 17.99 -14.40
CA ARG A 478 -14.68 18.13 -13.01
C ARG A 478 -15.68 19.26 -12.89
N ARG A 479 -15.47 20.35 -13.64
CA ARG A 479 -16.41 21.46 -13.76
C ARG A 479 -17.06 21.49 -15.13
N THR A 480 -18.29 21.98 -15.20
CA THR A 480 -18.96 22.20 -16.49
C THR A 480 -18.16 23.22 -17.30
N GLY A 481 -17.92 22.92 -18.58
CA GLY A 481 -17.12 23.77 -19.47
C GLY A 481 -15.59 23.65 -19.29
N GLU A 482 -15.11 22.87 -18.33
CA GLU A 482 -13.67 22.70 -18.11
C GLU A 482 -12.99 22.06 -19.32
N ARG A 483 -11.90 22.70 -19.77
CA ARG A 483 -10.97 22.15 -20.75
C ARG A 483 -9.61 22.00 -20.08
N LYS A 484 -8.95 20.86 -20.28
CA LYS A 484 -7.64 20.59 -19.66
C LYS A 484 -6.64 20.05 -20.67
N ARG A 485 -5.45 20.67 -20.71
CA ARG A 485 -4.34 20.19 -21.53
C ARG A 485 -3.70 18.97 -20.87
N LYS A 486 -3.76 17.80 -21.52
CA LYS A 486 -3.21 16.53 -21.01
C LYS A 486 -2.28 15.89 -22.03
N SER A 487 -1.26 15.19 -21.55
CA SER A 487 -0.42 14.32 -22.38
C SER A 487 -1.19 13.04 -22.70
N VAL A 488 -1.13 12.61 -23.96
CA VAL A 488 -1.85 11.46 -24.49
C VAL A 488 -0.94 10.75 -25.49
N ARG A 489 -0.94 9.41 -25.48
CA ARG A 489 -0.17 8.59 -26.42
C ARG A 489 -0.87 8.56 -27.78
N GLY A 490 -0.10 8.63 -28.87
CA GLY A 490 -0.63 8.50 -30.22
C GLY A 490 -1.24 7.11 -30.50
N CYS A 491 -1.92 6.99 -31.64
CA CYS A 491 -2.67 5.78 -32.01
C CYS A 491 -1.84 4.74 -32.76
N ILE A 492 -0.58 5.03 -33.10
CA ILE A 492 0.33 4.08 -33.77
C ILE A 492 1.02 3.23 -32.70
N VAL A 493 0.91 1.92 -32.86
CA VAL A 493 1.48 0.91 -31.96
C VAL A 493 2.98 0.80 -32.19
N ASP A 494 3.72 0.75 -31.08
CA ASP A 494 5.17 0.66 -31.02
C ASP A 494 5.55 -0.21 -29.79
N ALA A 495 6.80 -0.66 -29.70
CA ALA A 495 7.35 -1.47 -28.60
C ALA A 495 7.29 -0.77 -27.23
N ASN A 496 7.09 0.55 -27.22
CA ASN A 496 7.02 1.37 -26.01
C ASN A 496 5.65 1.33 -25.29
N LEU A 497 4.80 0.34 -25.57
CA LEU A 497 3.53 0.12 -24.88
C LEU A 497 3.70 -0.93 -23.77
N SER A 498 3.09 -0.68 -22.60
CA SER A 498 3.01 -1.69 -21.52
C SER A 498 1.83 -2.62 -21.77
N VAL A 499 0.66 -2.07 -22.10
CA VAL A 499 -0.54 -2.87 -22.37
C VAL A 499 -1.14 -2.52 -23.71
N LEU A 500 -1.36 -3.55 -24.53
CA LEU A 500 -2.13 -3.44 -25.77
C LEU A 500 -3.48 -4.15 -25.57
N ASN A 501 -4.57 -3.41 -25.77
CA ASN A 501 -5.93 -3.93 -25.67
C ASN A 501 -6.40 -4.40 -27.05
N LEU A 502 -6.76 -5.68 -27.16
CA LEU A 502 -7.23 -6.31 -28.39
C LEU A 502 -8.68 -6.80 -28.22
N VAL A 503 -9.44 -6.74 -29.31
CA VAL A 503 -10.83 -7.22 -29.36
C VAL A 503 -10.94 -8.26 -30.45
N ILE A 504 -11.36 -9.48 -30.11
CA ILE A 504 -11.63 -10.53 -31.12
C ILE A 504 -12.87 -10.13 -31.92
N VAL A 505 -12.70 -10.07 -33.25
CA VAL A 505 -13.78 -9.78 -34.21
C VAL A 505 -14.27 -11.07 -34.85
N LYS A 506 -13.34 -11.96 -35.24
CA LYS A 506 -13.64 -13.28 -35.81
C LYS A 506 -13.03 -14.37 -34.94
N LYS A 507 -13.85 -15.36 -34.56
CA LYS A 507 -13.41 -16.56 -33.83
C LYS A 507 -12.68 -17.51 -34.80
N GLY A 508 -11.55 -18.05 -34.37
CA GLY A 508 -10.84 -19.13 -35.08
C GLY A 508 -11.42 -20.51 -34.79
N GLU A 509 -10.69 -21.55 -35.22
CA GLU A 509 -11.16 -22.94 -35.17
C GLU A 509 -11.10 -23.53 -33.76
N LYS A 510 -9.99 -23.31 -33.03
CA LYS A 510 -9.77 -23.83 -31.68
C LYS A 510 -10.30 -22.86 -30.63
N ASP A 511 -10.82 -23.38 -29.53
CA ASP A 511 -11.23 -22.56 -28.39
C ASP A 511 -10.05 -22.16 -27.51
N ILE A 512 -10.06 -20.90 -27.04
CA ILE A 512 -9.07 -20.34 -26.13
C ILE A 512 -9.59 -20.46 -24.70
N PRO A 513 -8.87 -21.18 -23.80
CA PRO A 513 -9.29 -21.36 -22.42
C PRO A 513 -9.47 -20.04 -21.66
N GLY A 514 -10.58 -19.91 -20.95
CA GLY A 514 -10.99 -18.72 -20.19
C GLY A 514 -11.46 -17.52 -21.03
N LEU A 515 -11.60 -17.65 -22.35
CA LEU A 515 -12.00 -16.55 -23.24
C LEU A 515 -13.17 -16.92 -24.17
N THR A 516 -13.02 -17.99 -24.96
CA THR A 516 -14.07 -18.42 -25.91
C THR A 516 -14.81 -19.67 -25.46
N ASP A 517 -14.22 -20.46 -24.57
CA ASP A 517 -14.80 -21.65 -23.93
C ASP A 517 -15.99 -21.33 -23.00
N SER A 518 -15.90 -20.20 -22.31
CA SER A 518 -16.78 -19.79 -21.23
C SER A 518 -17.61 -18.59 -21.64
N THR A 519 -18.86 -18.55 -21.19
CA THR A 519 -19.80 -17.46 -21.48
C THR A 519 -20.20 -16.73 -20.21
N VAL A 520 -20.04 -15.40 -20.19
CA VAL A 520 -20.49 -14.57 -19.08
C VAL A 520 -21.84 -13.94 -19.45
N PRO A 521 -22.95 -14.39 -18.88
CA PRO A 521 -24.27 -13.86 -19.24
C PRO A 521 -24.42 -12.39 -18.85
N ARG A 522 -25.14 -11.64 -19.66
CA ARG A 522 -25.42 -10.22 -19.40
C ARG A 522 -26.24 -10.06 -18.12
N ARG A 523 -25.61 -9.48 -17.09
CA ARG A 523 -26.20 -9.31 -15.75
C ARG A 523 -27.47 -8.47 -15.69
N LEU A 524 -27.64 -7.49 -16.59
CA LEU A 524 -28.73 -6.51 -16.51
C LEU A 524 -29.57 -6.53 -17.79
N GLY A 525 -30.87 -6.71 -17.62
CA GLY A 525 -31.86 -6.61 -18.69
C GLY A 525 -32.27 -5.16 -19.01
N PRO A 526 -33.09 -4.98 -20.05
CA PRO A 526 -33.61 -3.67 -20.45
C PRO A 526 -34.55 -3.07 -19.40
N LYS A 527 -34.41 -1.77 -19.13
CA LYS A 527 -35.25 -1.01 -18.18
C LYS A 527 -36.39 -0.20 -18.82
N ARG A 528 -36.23 0.23 -20.07
CA ARG A 528 -37.20 1.08 -20.77
C ARG A 528 -38.28 0.18 -21.41
N ALA A 529 -39.56 0.53 -21.28
CA ALA A 529 -40.67 -0.27 -21.80
C ALA A 529 -40.48 -0.67 -23.29
N SER A 530 -40.08 0.28 -24.14
CA SER A 530 -39.83 0.00 -25.56
C SER A 530 -38.68 -0.98 -25.83
N LYS A 531 -37.67 -1.04 -24.95
CA LYS A 531 -36.56 -1.99 -25.07
C LYS A 531 -36.96 -3.39 -24.58
N ILE A 532 -37.89 -3.47 -23.63
CA ILE A 532 -38.48 -4.74 -23.18
C ILE A 532 -39.32 -5.33 -24.32
N ARG A 533 -40.19 -4.52 -24.94
CA ARG A 533 -40.97 -4.96 -26.12
C ARG A 533 -40.08 -5.51 -27.24
N LYS A 534 -38.98 -4.82 -27.57
CA LYS A 534 -38.02 -5.29 -28.59
C LYS A 534 -37.28 -6.57 -28.21
N LEU A 535 -37.07 -6.83 -26.92
CA LEU A 535 -36.33 -8.02 -26.48
C LEU A 535 -37.19 -9.28 -26.59
N PHE A 536 -38.48 -9.16 -26.29
CA PHE A 536 -39.43 -10.27 -26.28
C PHE A 536 -40.40 -10.25 -27.48
N ASN A 537 -40.14 -9.40 -28.48
CA ASN A 537 -41.00 -9.19 -29.65
C ASN A 537 -42.49 -8.94 -29.30
N LEU A 538 -42.75 -8.15 -28.26
CA LEU A 538 -44.11 -7.87 -27.79
C LEU A 538 -44.83 -6.84 -28.68
N SER A 539 -46.13 -7.04 -28.87
CA SER A 539 -47.08 -6.09 -29.47
C SER A 539 -47.28 -4.87 -28.56
N LYS A 540 -48.18 -3.92 -28.90
CA LYS A 540 -48.45 -2.75 -28.03
C LYS A 540 -49.42 -3.08 -26.90
N GLU A 541 -50.26 -4.08 -27.14
CA GLU A 541 -51.35 -4.57 -26.32
C GLU A 541 -50.79 -5.36 -25.12
N ASP A 542 -49.66 -6.05 -25.32
CA ASP A 542 -49.01 -6.85 -24.28
C ASP A 542 -48.51 -6.00 -23.10
N ASP A 543 -48.75 -6.49 -21.88
CA ASP A 543 -48.26 -5.85 -20.66
C ASP A 543 -46.77 -6.19 -20.40
N VAL A 544 -45.92 -5.22 -20.69
CA VAL A 544 -44.46 -5.28 -20.46
C VAL A 544 -44.05 -5.53 -19.00
N ARG A 545 -44.96 -5.40 -18.02
CA ARG A 545 -44.67 -5.66 -16.58
C ARG A 545 -44.42 -7.13 -16.29
N GLN A 546 -45.04 -8.03 -17.06
CA GLN A 546 -44.91 -9.47 -16.87
C GLN A 546 -43.57 -9.98 -17.43
N PHE A 547 -43.07 -9.37 -18.51
CA PHE A 547 -41.86 -9.76 -19.23
C PHE A 547 -40.59 -9.04 -18.73
N VAL A 548 -40.53 -8.66 -17.44
CA VAL A 548 -39.33 -8.01 -16.89
C VAL A 548 -38.31 -9.05 -16.47
N VAL A 549 -37.11 -8.98 -17.05
CA VAL A 549 -35.97 -9.82 -16.63
C VAL A 549 -35.66 -9.56 -15.16
N ARG A 550 -35.90 -10.57 -14.32
CA ARG A 550 -35.61 -10.53 -12.88
C ARG A 550 -34.23 -11.12 -12.62
N ARG A 551 -33.50 -10.53 -11.67
CA ARG A 551 -32.20 -11.04 -11.24
C ARG A 551 -32.34 -11.79 -9.92
N PRO A 552 -31.96 -13.07 -9.84
CA PRO A 552 -31.81 -13.76 -8.56
C PRO A 552 -30.63 -13.18 -7.78
N VAL A 553 -30.84 -12.96 -6.48
CA VAL A 553 -29.84 -12.47 -5.54
C VAL A 553 -29.82 -13.43 -4.36
N THR A 554 -28.88 -14.37 -4.39
CA THR A 554 -28.50 -15.22 -3.27
C THR A 554 -27.39 -14.52 -2.48
N LYS A 555 -27.49 -14.51 -1.16
CA LYS A 555 -26.44 -14.01 -0.26
C LYS A 555 -26.37 -14.97 0.91
N GLU A 556 -25.16 -15.45 1.24
CA GLU A 556 -24.96 -16.37 2.37
C GLU A 556 -25.60 -15.83 3.65
N GLY A 557 -26.33 -16.69 4.36
CA GLY A 557 -27.09 -16.36 5.56
C GLY A 557 -28.38 -15.55 5.33
N LYS A 558 -28.81 -15.32 4.08
CA LYS A 558 -30.08 -14.62 3.77
C LYS A 558 -30.94 -15.41 2.78
N LYS A 559 -32.27 -15.32 2.97
CA LYS A 559 -33.24 -15.93 2.05
C LYS A 559 -33.02 -15.45 0.60
N PRO A 560 -33.05 -16.35 -0.40
CA PRO A 560 -32.96 -15.98 -1.81
C PRO A 560 -34.04 -14.96 -2.17
N ARG A 561 -33.66 -13.89 -2.90
CA ARG A 561 -34.62 -12.88 -3.36
C ARG A 561 -34.42 -12.55 -4.83
N SER A 562 -35.49 -12.26 -5.55
CA SER A 562 -35.42 -11.74 -6.91
C SER A 562 -35.54 -10.21 -6.91
N LYS A 563 -34.79 -9.54 -7.79
CA LYS A 563 -34.89 -8.09 -8.00
C LYS A 563 -35.29 -7.79 -9.43
N ALA A 564 -36.32 -6.96 -9.59
CA ALA A 564 -36.76 -6.44 -10.89
C ALA A 564 -36.40 -4.94 -11.01
N PRO A 565 -35.93 -4.47 -12.18
CA PRO A 565 -35.75 -3.05 -12.43
C PRO A 565 -37.11 -2.32 -12.54
N LYS A 566 -37.19 -1.10 -11.99
CA LYS A 566 -38.35 -0.22 -12.21
C LYS A 566 -38.43 0.17 -13.69
N ILE A 567 -39.52 -0.19 -14.36
CA ILE A 567 -39.74 0.11 -15.78
C ILE A 567 -39.87 1.62 -15.98
N GLN A 568 -39.16 2.15 -16.98
CA GLN A 568 -39.24 3.55 -17.38
C GLN A 568 -40.09 3.74 -18.63
N ARG A 569 -40.75 4.91 -18.72
CA ARG A 569 -41.62 5.32 -19.84
C ARG A 569 -42.80 4.37 -20.07
N LEU A 570 -43.37 3.86 -18.98
CA LEU A 570 -44.61 3.09 -19.00
C LEU A 570 -45.81 4.04 -18.86
N VAL A 571 -46.87 3.79 -19.61
CA VAL A 571 -48.15 4.47 -19.40
C VAL A 571 -48.75 3.94 -18.10
N THR A 572 -48.93 4.83 -17.12
CA THR A 572 -49.46 4.49 -15.81
C THR A 572 -50.69 5.34 -15.50
N PRO A 573 -51.59 4.90 -14.59
CA PRO A 573 -52.76 5.69 -14.21
C PRO A 573 -52.40 7.12 -13.77
N HIS A 574 -51.30 7.28 -13.03
CA HIS A 574 -50.80 8.58 -12.61
C HIS A 574 -50.35 9.47 -13.78
N VAL A 575 -49.70 8.90 -14.81
CA VAL A 575 -49.33 9.63 -16.03
C VAL A 575 -50.58 10.08 -16.80
N LEU A 576 -51.62 9.23 -16.86
CA LEU A 576 -52.90 9.57 -17.47
C LEU A 576 -53.63 10.68 -16.69
N GLN A 577 -53.66 10.59 -15.36
CA GLN A 577 -54.23 11.62 -14.48
C GLN A 577 -53.50 12.95 -14.63
N HIS A 578 -52.17 12.95 -14.67
CA HIS A 578 -51.37 14.14 -14.94
C HIS A 578 -51.69 14.76 -16.30
N LYS A 579 -51.88 13.93 -17.34
CA LYS A 579 -52.28 14.40 -18.67
C LYS A 579 -53.66 15.05 -18.64
N ARG A 580 -54.65 14.40 -18.02
CA ARG A 580 -56.01 14.93 -17.83
C ARG A 580 -56.01 16.24 -17.04
N ARG A 581 -55.31 16.31 -15.90
CA ARG A 581 -55.15 17.51 -15.07
C ARG A 581 -54.53 18.68 -15.84
N ARG A 582 -53.48 18.42 -16.63
CA ARG A 582 -52.83 19.47 -17.44
C ARG A 582 -53.80 20.05 -18.48
N ILE A 583 -54.60 19.20 -19.13
CA ILE A 583 -55.62 19.63 -20.08
C ILE A 583 -56.73 20.43 -19.37
N ALA A 584 -57.21 19.95 -18.22
CA ALA A 584 -58.21 20.64 -17.41
C ALA A 584 -57.72 22.03 -16.94
N LEU A 585 -56.47 22.14 -16.50
CA LEU A 585 -55.88 23.43 -16.13
C LEU A 585 -55.79 24.40 -17.29
N LYS A 586 -55.45 23.93 -18.51
CA LYS A 586 -55.49 24.77 -19.70
C LYS A 586 -56.90 25.30 -19.94
N ARG A 587 -57.91 24.42 -19.95
CA ARG A 587 -59.32 24.81 -20.11
C ARG A 587 -59.78 25.82 -19.05
N ARG A 588 -59.45 25.56 -17.78
CA ARG A 588 -59.81 26.45 -16.66
C ARG A 588 -59.19 27.84 -16.80
N ARG A 589 -57.93 27.93 -17.23
CA ARG A 589 -57.27 29.22 -17.50
C ARG A 589 -57.96 29.98 -18.64
N THR A 590 -58.29 29.29 -19.73
CA THR A 590 -59.01 29.89 -20.85
C THR A 590 -60.40 30.38 -20.45
N LEU A 591 -61.13 29.58 -19.66
CA LEU A 591 -62.45 29.95 -19.13
C LEU A 591 -62.36 31.19 -18.23
N LYS A 592 -61.44 31.17 -17.25
CA LYS A 592 -61.19 32.30 -16.34
C LYS A 592 -60.88 33.59 -17.10
N ASN A 593 -59.98 33.55 -18.09
CA ASN A 593 -59.65 34.73 -18.90
C ASN A 593 -60.88 35.26 -19.68
N LYS A 594 -61.75 34.36 -20.15
CA LYS A 594 -62.98 34.74 -20.85
C LYS A 594 -63.99 35.39 -19.90
N GLU A 595 -64.11 34.86 -18.68
CA GLU A 595 -64.97 35.41 -17.62
C GLU A 595 -64.49 36.79 -17.17
N GLU A 596 -63.18 36.94 -16.87
CA GLU A 596 -62.57 38.22 -16.50
C GLU A 596 -62.73 39.27 -17.62
N ALA A 597 -62.58 38.89 -18.89
CA ALA A 597 -62.82 39.80 -20.02
C ALA A 597 -64.29 40.25 -20.11
N ALA A 598 -65.23 39.33 -19.87
CA ALA A 598 -66.66 39.66 -19.87
C ALA A 598 -67.05 40.55 -18.68
N GLU A 599 -66.48 40.30 -17.50
CA GLU A 599 -66.69 41.10 -16.30
C GLU A 599 -66.11 42.52 -16.46
N TYR A 600 -64.90 42.62 -17.01
CA TYR A 600 -64.28 43.89 -17.36
C TYR A 600 -65.11 44.67 -18.39
N ALA A 601 -65.64 44.01 -19.42
CA ALA A 601 -66.50 44.66 -20.41
C ALA A 601 -67.78 45.24 -19.79
N LYS A 602 -68.41 44.52 -18.85
CA LYS A 602 -69.57 45.02 -18.10
C LYS A 602 -69.22 46.24 -17.25
N LEU A 603 -68.10 46.18 -16.52
CA LEU A 603 -67.62 47.29 -15.70
C LEU A 603 -67.30 48.52 -16.56
N LEU A 604 -66.64 48.32 -17.69
CA LEU A 604 -66.29 49.36 -18.65
C LEU A 604 -67.54 50.04 -19.21
N ALA A 605 -68.56 49.27 -19.61
CA ALA A 605 -69.82 49.80 -20.09
C ALA A 605 -70.51 50.70 -19.05
N LYS A 606 -70.52 50.28 -17.77
CA LYS A 606 -71.05 51.10 -16.67
C LYS A 606 -70.26 52.40 -16.50
N ARG A 607 -68.92 52.34 -16.50
CA ARG A 607 -68.05 53.52 -16.36
C ARG A 607 -68.19 54.50 -17.53
N ILE A 608 -68.31 54.00 -18.75
CA ILE A 608 -68.55 54.82 -19.95
C ILE A 608 -69.91 55.53 -19.84
N LYS A 609 -70.96 54.82 -19.38
CA LYS A 609 -72.28 55.41 -19.16
C LYS A 609 -72.22 56.53 -18.12
N GLU A 610 -71.65 56.27 -16.93
CA GLU A 610 -71.46 57.28 -15.88
C GLU A 610 -70.65 58.50 -16.38
N ALA A 611 -69.61 58.28 -17.17
CA ALA A 611 -68.82 59.37 -17.75
C ALA A 611 -69.61 60.19 -18.78
N LYS A 612 -70.46 59.54 -19.58
CA LYS A 612 -71.35 60.19 -20.55
C LYS A 612 -72.42 61.01 -19.82
N ASP A 613 -73.00 60.47 -18.76
CA ASP A 613 -74.00 61.14 -17.93
C ASP A 613 -73.39 62.38 -17.23
N LYS A 614 -72.20 62.25 -16.63
CA LYS A 614 -71.44 63.40 -16.08
C LYS A 614 -71.12 64.46 -17.14
N ARG A 615 -70.79 64.05 -18.37
CA ARG A 615 -70.55 64.97 -19.48
C ARG A 615 -71.85 65.69 -19.90
N GLN A 616 -72.98 64.99 -19.91
CA GLN A 616 -74.28 65.60 -20.15
C GLN A 616 -74.67 66.60 -19.06
N GLU A 617 -74.43 66.29 -17.78
CA GLU A 617 -74.62 67.24 -16.67
C GLU A 617 -73.74 68.48 -16.83
N GLN A 618 -72.47 68.32 -17.23
CA GLN A 618 -71.59 69.46 -17.53
C GLN A 618 -72.11 70.30 -18.71
N ILE A 619 -72.61 69.66 -19.77
CA ILE A 619 -73.22 70.35 -20.92
C ILE A 619 -74.49 71.10 -20.48
N ALA A 620 -75.35 70.47 -19.67
CA ALA A 620 -76.56 71.09 -19.13
C ALA A 620 -76.21 72.29 -18.22
N LYS A 621 -75.20 72.16 -17.36
CA LYS A 621 -74.67 73.25 -16.53
C LYS A 621 -74.13 74.39 -17.39
N ARG A 622 -73.41 74.08 -18.48
CA ARG A 622 -72.92 75.07 -19.45
C ARG A 622 -74.06 75.78 -20.18
N ARG A 623 -75.13 75.07 -20.58
CA ARG A 623 -76.36 75.65 -21.14
C ARG A 623 -77.07 76.58 -20.17
N ARG A 624 -77.18 76.18 -18.89
CA ARG A 624 -77.77 77.00 -17.81
C ARG A 624 -76.97 78.27 -17.56
N LEU A 625 -75.64 78.19 -17.62
CA LEU A 625 -74.74 79.33 -17.52
C LEU A 625 -74.85 80.28 -18.73
N SER A 626 -75.07 79.77 -19.94
CA SER A 626 -75.30 80.61 -21.12
C SER A 626 -76.66 81.33 -21.08
N SER A 627 -77.74 80.70 -20.59
CA SER A 627 -79.04 81.39 -20.41
C SER A 627 -79.02 82.45 -19.30
N LEU A 628 -78.24 82.22 -18.23
CA LEU A 628 -77.99 83.21 -17.18
C LEU A 628 -77.15 84.40 -17.69
N ARG A 629 -76.29 84.18 -18.69
CA ARG A 629 -75.57 85.27 -19.37
C ARG A 629 -76.47 86.08 -20.29
N ALA A 630 -77.39 85.43 -21.02
CA ALA A 630 -78.35 86.10 -21.91
C ALA A 630 -79.36 86.98 -21.13
N SER A 631 -79.83 86.52 -19.96
CA SER A 631 -80.70 87.32 -19.08
C SER A 631 -79.98 88.51 -18.43
N LYS A 632 -78.67 88.41 -18.14
CA LYS A 632 -77.86 89.57 -17.69
C LYS A 632 -77.61 90.60 -18.79
N SER A 633 -77.56 90.21 -20.06
CA SER A 633 -77.45 91.17 -21.18
C SER A 633 -78.75 91.94 -21.40
N GLU A 634 -79.93 91.33 -21.19
CA GLU A 634 -81.22 92.04 -21.27
C GLU A 634 -81.45 93.00 -20.09
N SER A 635 -80.94 92.69 -18.89
CA SER A 635 -81.05 93.60 -17.74
C SER A 635 -80.08 94.80 -17.78
N SER A 636 -79.22 94.90 -18.79
CA SER A 636 -78.25 96.01 -18.96
C SER A 636 -78.66 97.00 -20.08
N GLN A 637 -79.88 96.87 -20.62
CA GLN A 637 -80.48 97.80 -21.60
C GLN A 637 -81.70 98.56 -21.04
N LYS A 638 -81.72 98.84 -19.73
CA LYS A 638 -82.66 99.80 -19.12
C LYS A 638 -81.90 100.87 -18.36
#